data_AF-A0A1W9UIQ3-F1
#
_entry.id   AF-A0A1W9UIQ3-F1
#
_cell.length_a   1.000
_cell.length_b   1.000
_cell.length_c   1.000
_cell.angle_alpha   90.00
_cell.angle_beta   90.00
_cell.angle_gamma   90.00
#
_symmetry.space_group_name_H-M   'P 1'
#
loop_
_entity.id
_entity.type
_entity.pdbx_description
1 polymer ?
#
loop_
_entity_poly.entity_id
_entity_poly.type
_entity_poly.pdbx_seq_one_letter_code
_entity_poly.pdbx_strand_id
1 'polypeptide(L)'
;MKKNSTIFTCLLIVILLLLSSIGGPAIAAQDAIVRFHFFYAQDSDDCQIIKDELLSELIAQYGEQIEINYLDVAEPLVLEQKQILEKWRGVVPREADTPEIYIGEEALIGADEIREQLPELIEQYLSQGGVDLPALPDPPADDPDKPVARFLFFYGVTCPHCHNIIEDYLPAVYEKYGAQVESRYIEIYNDIENNRAFRGLELQLNVPPGLAGAVPALVIGDKVLVGGDGIPAELEKYIDEYLAQGGVDYPSLDNLPQPVEILIFLDSTQPDLAKLQELILPLVEQYGAWLRAYGADISQDKDAETLAQFNEALGISPPPAGTPQVLIGRQMLLGIDEIESRLPGLIEKYKAQGGIAIPTLEDLTAGITSETPSPTVEAAEAEPIYLAYFDQAGCQECARTTNDLRLVRGEYPQLIVETFAIEDNKALNEWLSQQYEVPEEKRLSTPMIFVGDDVLIGAEATLNNLMVTVAKYASTGAERIWEDFDPDQAEQNLVERFKSFGLLTVLGAGLIDGLNPCAFATLVFFISYLTFTGRRGRDVLFVGLSFALGVFLTYLLVGVGLLRAVQSLSFFSTLGKWVYLVTALLCAVLAVLTFHDFFKARKGQASEMTLALPMGLRRRIHKVIRESARLRAFVAVAFGTGFIVSLLELACTGQVYLPTIMFVLSVPNMAAQAFLYLLLYCLMFIAPLIVVFILSYFGTTSEQLSKFVSRHTSTIKLLTGLVFVGLTLWMTWTLAPLFGLQAPWNGLSSGAALILIILGAAAMQFFGKTSLNYKRRQRKQRRT
;
A
#
# COMPACT_ATOMS: atom_id res chain seq x y z
N MET A 1 64.68 59.23 -58.26
CA MET A 1 63.74 58.10 -58.50
C MET A 1 62.81 57.91 -57.29
N LYS A 2 62.01 58.93 -56.95
CA LYS A 2 61.18 58.99 -55.73
C LYS A 2 59.70 58.62 -55.95
N LYS A 3 59.34 58.08 -57.12
CA LYS A 3 57.94 57.75 -57.47
C LYS A 3 57.58 56.25 -57.35
N ASN A 4 58.57 55.39 -57.04
CA ASN A 4 58.33 53.94 -56.89
C ASN A 4 58.28 53.47 -55.43
N SER A 5 58.67 54.30 -54.45
CA SER A 5 58.68 53.89 -53.04
C SER A 5 57.26 53.82 -52.47
N THR A 6 56.39 54.78 -52.80
CA THR A 6 55.01 54.83 -52.26
C THR A 6 54.14 53.71 -52.79
N ILE A 7 54.36 53.30 -54.06
CA ILE A 7 53.66 52.16 -54.66
C ILE A 7 54.13 50.86 -54.00
N PHE A 8 55.42 50.73 -53.69
CA PHE A 8 55.95 49.53 -53.02
C PHE A 8 55.47 49.42 -51.56
N THR A 9 55.34 50.54 -50.84
CA THR A 9 54.82 50.53 -49.46
C THR A 9 53.32 50.25 -49.42
N CYS A 10 52.53 50.80 -50.36
CA CYS A 10 51.11 50.46 -50.46
C CYS A 10 50.90 49.00 -50.93
N LEU A 11 51.72 48.49 -51.85
CA LEU A 11 51.65 47.10 -52.28
C LEU A 11 52.02 46.14 -51.15
N LEU A 12 53.03 46.48 -50.33
CA LEU A 12 53.42 45.67 -49.16
C LEU A 12 52.35 45.67 -48.06
N ILE A 13 51.68 46.81 -47.82
CA ILE A 13 50.57 46.90 -46.86
C ILE A 13 49.33 46.16 -47.37
N VAL A 14 49.03 46.21 -48.67
CA VAL A 14 47.93 45.44 -49.27
C VAL A 14 48.26 43.94 -49.30
N ILE A 15 49.51 43.55 -49.53
CA ILE A 15 49.96 42.15 -49.44
C ILE A 15 49.95 41.65 -47.99
N LEU A 16 50.33 42.47 -47.01
CA LEU A 16 50.25 42.13 -45.58
C LEU A 16 48.80 42.07 -45.08
N LEU A 17 47.91 42.95 -45.56
CA LEU A 17 46.48 42.91 -45.25
C LEU A 17 45.78 41.71 -45.93
N LEU A 18 46.19 41.36 -47.15
CA LEU A 18 45.71 40.16 -47.85
C LEU A 18 46.24 38.86 -47.22
N LEU A 19 47.46 38.86 -46.68
CA LEU A 19 48.04 37.73 -45.94
C LEU A 19 47.48 37.58 -44.52
N SER A 20 46.92 38.63 -43.91
CA SER A 20 46.14 38.51 -42.66
C SER A 20 44.68 38.09 -42.89
N SER A 21 44.19 38.08 -44.13
CA SER A 21 42.86 37.59 -44.52
C SER A 21 42.88 36.23 -45.23
N ILE A 22 44.06 35.66 -45.46
CA ILE A 22 44.19 34.23 -45.70
C ILE A 22 44.24 33.62 -44.31
N GLY A 23 43.05 33.30 -43.77
CA GLY A 23 42.97 32.34 -42.70
C GLY A 23 43.88 31.19 -43.08
N GLY A 24 44.79 30.81 -42.17
CA GLY A 24 45.39 29.48 -42.25
C GLY A 24 44.26 28.47 -42.48
N PRO A 25 44.52 27.27 -43.01
CA PRO A 25 43.50 26.24 -43.00
C PRO A 25 42.95 26.22 -41.57
N ALA A 26 41.70 26.66 -41.43
CA ALA A 26 40.93 26.36 -40.25
C ALA A 26 41.11 24.86 -40.16
N ILE A 27 41.75 24.42 -39.08
CA ILE A 27 41.67 23.03 -38.66
C ILE A 27 40.23 22.67 -38.93
N ALA A 28 40.02 21.70 -39.83
CA ALA A 28 38.70 21.27 -40.21
C ALA A 28 37.94 21.05 -38.90
N ALA A 29 36.93 21.89 -38.64
CA ALA A 29 36.04 21.73 -37.49
C ALA A 29 35.16 20.53 -37.82
N GLN A 30 35.76 19.35 -37.77
CA GLN A 30 35.12 18.07 -38.02
C GLN A 30 34.52 17.52 -36.71
N ASP A 31 34.63 18.27 -35.60
CA ASP A 31 34.20 17.87 -34.26
C ASP A 31 33.32 18.92 -33.54
N ALA A 32 32.92 20.03 -34.21
CA ALA A 32 32.08 21.05 -33.57
C ALA A 32 30.63 20.56 -33.47
N ILE A 33 30.26 20.02 -32.32
CA ILE A 33 28.91 19.52 -32.01
C ILE A 33 28.27 20.46 -30.98
N VAL A 34 27.02 20.85 -31.23
CA VAL A 34 26.19 21.60 -30.30
C VAL A 34 25.26 20.64 -29.58
N ARG A 35 25.39 20.54 -28.27
CA ARG A 35 24.57 19.67 -27.43
C ARG A 35 23.72 20.48 -26.47
N PHE A 36 22.45 20.12 -26.29
CA PHE A 36 21.56 20.80 -25.36
C PHE A 36 20.48 19.87 -24.76
N HIS A 37 19.96 20.27 -23.60
CA HIS A 37 18.85 19.57 -22.93
C HIS A 37 17.52 20.13 -23.40
N PHE A 38 16.54 19.27 -23.69
CA PHE A 38 15.16 19.64 -24.00
C PHE A 38 14.22 18.97 -22.99
N PHE A 39 13.67 19.78 -22.08
CA PHE A 39 12.69 19.34 -21.09
C PHE A 39 11.28 19.47 -21.67
N TYR A 40 10.55 18.37 -21.68
CA TYR A 40 9.23 18.30 -22.32
C TYR A 40 8.24 17.49 -21.50
N ALA A 41 6.94 17.75 -21.70
CA ALA A 41 5.84 16.97 -21.15
C ALA A 41 5.08 16.27 -22.29
N GLN A 42 4.70 15.01 -22.11
CA GLN A 42 4.01 14.22 -23.14
C GLN A 42 2.64 14.79 -23.52
N ASP A 43 1.96 15.42 -22.56
CA ASP A 43 0.63 16.01 -22.69
C ASP A 43 0.64 17.51 -23.06
N SER A 44 1.80 18.07 -23.42
CA SER A 44 1.94 19.47 -23.86
C SER A 44 1.94 19.59 -25.38
N ASP A 45 0.90 20.24 -25.94
CA ASP A 45 0.81 20.55 -27.38
C ASP A 45 2.03 21.36 -27.86
N ASP A 46 2.50 22.31 -27.06
CA ASP A 46 3.67 23.14 -27.37
C ASP A 46 4.96 22.31 -27.46
N CYS A 47 5.12 21.30 -26.61
CA CYS A 47 6.26 20.37 -26.67
C CYS A 47 6.25 19.55 -27.96
N GLN A 48 5.08 19.06 -28.38
CA GLN A 48 4.96 18.29 -29.62
C GLN A 48 5.26 19.17 -30.84
N ILE A 49 4.75 20.41 -30.89
CA ILE A 49 5.04 21.32 -32.01
C ILE A 49 6.55 21.63 -32.09
N ILE A 50 7.21 21.91 -30.96
CA ILE A 50 8.67 22.16 -30.97
C ILE A 50 9.43 20.93 -31.45
N LYS A 51 9.07 19.74 -31.00
CA LYS A 51 9.74 18.48 -31.36
C LYS A 51 9.54 18.12 -32.84
N ASP A 52 8.30 18.14 -33.31
CA ASP A 52 7.92 17.62 -34.63
C ASP A 52 8.20 18.63 -35.75
N GLU A 53 8.16 19.93 -35.47
CA GLU A 53 8.43 20.97 -36.47
C GLU A 53 9.87 21.50 -36.33
N LEU A 54 10.16 22.24 -35.25
CA LEU A 54 11.41 23.00 -35.13
C LEU A 54 12.64 22.09 -34.98
N LEU A 55 12.65 21.18 -34.00
CA LEU A 55 13.81 20.33 -33.74
C LEU A 55 14.06 19.38 -34.91
N SER A 56 12.99 18.86 -35.53
CA SER A 56 13.09 18.02 -36.72
C SER A 56 13.68 18.76 -37.92
N GLU A 57 13.29 20.03 -38.14
CA GLU A 57 13.92 20.89 -39.17
C GLU A 57 15.40 21.16 -38.88
N LEU A 58 15.75 21.45 -37.63
CA LEU A 58 17.13 21.70 -37.21
C LEU A 58 18.01 20.45 -37.34
N ILE A 59 17.51 19.27 -36.96
CA ILE A 59 18.19 17.99 -37.17
C ILE A 59 18.40 17.74 -38.68
N ALA A 60 17.40 18.03 -39.51
CA ALA A 60 17.52 17.89 -40.96
C ALA A 60 18.54 18.86 -41.57
N GLN A 61 18.66 20.07 -41.02
CA GLN A 61 19.57 21.10 -41.49
C GLN A 61 21.03 20.85 -41.06
N TYR A 62 21.27 20.46 -39.81
CA TYR A 62 22.60 20.40 -39.19
C TYR A 62 23.11 18.97 -38.95
N GLY A 63 22.25 17.96 -39.01
CA GLY A 63 22.64 16.54 -38.93
C GLY A 63 23.42 16.21 -37.65
N GLU A 64 24.57 15.53 -37.80
CA GLU A 64 25.44 15.11 -36.70
C GLU A 64 26.11 16.28 -35.93
N GLN A 65 25.93 17.53 -36.38
CA GLN A 65 26.45 18.71 -35.69
C GLN A 65 25.58 19.16 -34.51
N ILE A 66 24.40 18.55 -34.32
CA ILE A 66 23.53 18.81 -33.17
C ILE A 66 23.18 17.50 -32.48
N GLU A 67 23.27 17.49 -31.16
CA GLU A 67 22.85 16.38 -30.30
C GLU A 67 21.84 16.89 -29.26
N ILE A 68 20.67 16.27 -29.18
CA ILE A 68 19.58 16.71 -28.30
C ILE A 68 19.34 15.66 -27.24
N ASN A 69 19.43 16.06 -25.97
CA ASN A 69 19.06 15.21 -24.84
C ASN A 69 17.61 15.47 -24.45
N TYR A 70 16.72 14.51 -24.75
CA TYR A 70 15.29 14.60 -24.48
C TYR A 70 14.99 14.15 -23.04
N LEU A 71 14.36 15.02 -22.26
CA LEU A 71 14.12 14.82 -20.84
C LEU A 71 12.62 14.99 -20.53
N ASP A 72 11.94 13.90 -20.18
CA ASP A 72 10.50 13.88 -19.89
C ASP A 72 10.22 14.31 -18.44
N VAL A 73 9.55 15.45 -18.25
CA VAL A 73 9.26 16.00 -16.91
C VAL A 73 8.22 15.17 -16.14
N ALA A 74 7.59 14.17 -16.77
CA ALA A 74 6.80 13.17 -16.06
C ALA A 74 7.66 12.27 -15.15
N GLU A 75 8.98 12.20 -15.39
CA GLU A 75 9.93 11.49 -14.54
C GLU A 75 10.35 12.38 -13.34
N PRO A 76 10.20 11.91 -12.09
CA PRO A 76 10.51 12.73 -10.91
C PRO A 76 11.96 13.23 -10.84
N LEU A 77 12.94 12.43 -11.29
CA LEU A 77 14.34 12.81 -11.34
C LEU A 77 14.59 13.93 -12.37
N VAL A 78 13.93 13.85 -13.52
CA VAL A 78 14.00 14.88 -14.56
C VAL A 78 13.35 16.18 -14.08
N LEU A 79 12.23 16.07 -13.37
CA LEU A 79 11.57 17.23 -12.75
C LEU A 79 12.47 17.91 -11.70
N GLU A 80 13.17 17.14 -10.87
CA GLU A 80 14.15 17.67 -9.92
C GLU A 80 15.35 18.32 -10.62
N GLN A 81 15.90 17.67 -11.67
CA GLN A 81 16.98 18.23 -12.50
C GLN A 81 16.56 19.56 -13.13
N LYS A 82 15.32 19.64 -13.65
CA LYS A 82 14.72 20.87 -14.19
C LYS A 82 14.67 21.95 -13.11
N GLN A 83 14.14 21.66 -11.93
CA GLN A 83 14.04 22.63 -10.82
C GLN A 83 15.41 23.13 -10.33
N ILE A 84 16.42 22.26 -10.32
CA ILE A 84 17.81 22.62 -9.98
C ILE A 84 18.37 23.59 -11.03
N LEU A 85 18.19 23.28 -12.32
CA LEU A 85 18.64 24.13 -13.43
C LEU A 85 17.91 25.47 -13.44
N GLU A 86 16.59 25.49 -13.23
CA GLU A 86 15.80 26.73 -13.10
C GLU A 86 16.37 27.63 -12.00
N LYS A 87 16.58 27.06 -10.80
CA LYS A 87 17.13 27.79 -9.65
C LYS A 87 18.53 28.31 -9.93
N TRP A 88 19.37 27.52 -10.61
CA TRP A 88 20.75 27.88 -10.92
C TRP A 88 20.84 28.98 -12.00
N ARG A 89 19.95 28.93 -12.99
CA ARG A 89 19.84 29.93 -14.08
C ARG A 89 19.02 31.17 -13.69
N GLY A 90 18.46 31.20 -12.48
CA GLY A 90 17.65 32.33 -12.01
C GLY A 90 16.28 32.43 -12.69
N VAL A 91 15.80 31.31 -13.26
CA VAL A 91 14.44 31.17 -13.81
C VAL A 91 13.46 31.09 -12.65
N VAL A 92 12.32 31.79 -12.77
CA VAL A 92 11.27 31.79 -11.74
C VAL A 92 10.40 30.55 -11.97
N PRO A 93 10.30 29.60 -11.01
CA PRO A 93 9.52 28.38 -11.20
C PRO A 93 8.05 28.70 -11.48
N ARG A 94 7.51 28.12 -12.54
CA ARG A 94 6.07 28.15 -12.86
C ARG A 94 5.60 26.72 -13.06
N GLU A 95 4.46 26.39 -12.43
CA GLU A 95 3.91 25.02 -12.33
C GLU A 95 3.51 24.37 -13.69
N ALA A 96 3.82 24.96 -14.85
CA ALA A 96 3.44 24.42 -16.17
C ALA A 96 4.33 24.84 -17.37
N ASP A 97 5.56 25.33 -17.19
CA ASP A 97 6.32 25.95 -18.30
C ASP A 97 7.22 24.94 -19.06
N THR A 98 6.66 23.84 -19.59
CA THR A 98 7.32 23.07 -20.68
C THR A 98 6.75 23.48 -22.03
N PRO A 99 7.56 23.62 -23.10
CA PRO A 99 8.96 23.16 -23.23
C PRO A 99 10.03 24.12 -22.69
N GLU A 100 11.17 23.58 -22.25
CA GLU A 100 12.39 24.36 -21.92
C GLU A 100 13.62 23.78 -22.61
N ILE A 101 14.55 24.64 -23.03
CA ILE A 101 15.85 24.25 -23.58
C ILE A 101 16.98 24.93 -22.82
N TYR A 102 18.00 24.16 -22.44
CA TYR A 102 19.24 24.67 -21.87
C TYR A 102 20.38 24.40 -22.84
N ILE A 103 20.99 25.47 -23.37
CA ILE A 103 22.07 25.43 -24.38
C ILE A 103 23.23 26.35 -23.96
N GLY A 104 24.38 25.75 -23.65
CA GLY A 104 25.51 26.48 -23.05
C GLY A 104 25.09 27.23 -21.78
N GLU A 105 25.24 28.56 -21.78
CA GLU A 105 24.86 29.44 -20.67
C GLU A 105 23.39 29.91 -20.69
N GLU A 106 22.67 29.63 -21.78
CA GLU A 106 21.32 30.17 -22.03
C GLU A 106 20.22 29.18 -21.61
N ALA A 107 19.10 29.72 -21.12
CA ALA A 107 17.88 28.97 -20.81
C ALA A 107 16.72 29.59 -21.59
N LEU A 108 16.12 28.83 -22.50
CA LEU A 108 14.99 29.22 -23.34
C LEU A 108 13.71 28.62 -22.76
N ILE A 109 12.76 29.45 -22.37
CA ILE A 109 11.57 29.03 -21.62
C ILE A 109 10.31 29.24 -22.46
N GLY A 110 9.64 28.15 -22.80
CA GLY A 110 8.43 28.14 -23.60
C GLY A 110 8.68 28.13 -25.11
N ALA A 111 7.65 27.77 -25.86
CA ALA A 111 7.76 27.50 -27.30
C ALA A 111 8.12 28.73 -28.14
N ASP A 112 7.64 29.92 -27.79
CA ASP A 112 7.92 31.14 -28.56
C ASP A 112 9.39 31.56 -28.49
N GLU A 113 9.96 31.56 -27.28
CA GLU A 113 11.36 31.88 -27.05
C GLU A 113 12.29 30.86 -27.72
N ILE A 114 11.95 29.57 -27.62
CA ILE A 114 12.67 28.49 -28.29
C ILE A 114 12.66 28.69 -29.82
N ARG A 115 11.52 29.00 -30.43
CA ARG A 115 11.43 29.22 -31.89
C ARG A 115 12.24 30.42 -32.36
N GLU A 116 12.27 31.49 -31.58
CA GLU A 116 12.94 32.73 -31.97
C GLU A 116 14.47 32.65 -31.81
N GLN A 117 14.95 32.04 -30.71
CA GLN A 117 16.35 32.16 -30.31
C GLN A 117 17.21 30.90 -30.56
N LEU A 118 16.61 29.70 -30.55
CA LEU A 118 17.38 28.46 -30.67
C LEU A 118 18.19 28.35 -31.98
N PRO A 119 17.64 28.69 -33.17
CA PRO A 119 18.40 28.58 -34.43
C PRO A 119 19.64 29.47 -34.44
N GLU A 120 19.54 30.71 -33.96
CA GLU A 120 20.65 31.66 -33.91
C GLU A 120 21.72 31.23 -32.89
N LEU A 121 21.31 30.69 -31.74
CA LEU A 121 22.22 30.16 -30.73
C LEU A 121 23.00 28.94 -31.22
N ILE A 122 22.37 28.05 -31.98
CA ILE A 122 23.05 26.91 -32.60
C ILE A 122 24.13 27.41 -33.58
N GLU A 123 23.79 28.34 -34.48
CA GLU A 123 24.78 28.91 -35.43
C GLU A 123 25.94 29.58 -34.68
N GLN A 124 25.63 30.32 -33.61
CA GLN A 124 26.61 30.95 -32.76
C GLN A 124 27.57 29.92 -32.13
N TYR A 125 27.06 28.89 -31.46
CA TYR A 125 27.92 27.89 -30.80
C TYR A 125 28.68 27.01 -31.81
N LEU A 126 28.09 26.68 -32.97
CA LEU A 126 28.81 26.01 -34.04
C LEU A 126 29.99 26.84 -34.54
N SER A 127 29.82 28.16 -34.68
CA SER A 127 30.91 29.08 -35.07
C SER A 127 32.02 29.20 -34.02
N GLN A 128 31.72 28.85 -32.76
CA GLN A 128 32.64 28.88 -31.62
C GLN A 128 33.33 27.54 -31.34
N GLY A 129 33.04 26.50 -32.14
CA GLY A 129 33.65 25.18 -32.00
C GLY A 129 32.76 24.14 -31.31
N GLY A 130 31.47 24.40 -31.17
CA GLY A 130 30.51 23.53 -30.48
C GLY A 130 30.24 23.98 -29.05
N VAL A 131 29.29 23.31 -28.41
CA VAL A 131 28.99 23.48 -26.98
C VAL A 131 28.56 22.12 -26.44
N ASP A 132 29.14 21.71 -25.32
CA ASP A 132 28.74 20.47 -24.67
C ASP A 132 27.41 20.63 -23.93
N LEU A 133 26.80 19.50 -23.55
CA LEU A 133 25.59 19.50 -22.74
C LEU A 133 25.87 20.36 -21.50
N PRO A 134 25.01 21.34 -21.17
CA PRO A 134 25.17 22.09 -19.94
C PRO A 134 25.36 21.11 -18.79
N ALA A 135 26.49 21.24 -18.08
CA ALA A 135 26.73 20.42 -16.91
C ALA A 135 25.55 20.65 -15.96
N LEU A 136 24.80 19.58 -15.68
CA LEU A 136 23.95 19.57 -14.49
C LEU A 136 24.90 19.93 -13.34
N PRO A 137 24.62 20.98 -12.53
CA PRO A 137 25.51 21.30 -11.45
C PRO A 137 25.64 20.03 -10.61
N ASP A 138 26.86 19.51 -10.49
CA ASP A 138 27.16 18.51 -9.49
C ASP A 138 26.58 19.05 -8.16
N PRO A 139 25.97 18.20 -7.31
CA PRO A 139 25.75 18.61 -5.92
C PRO A 139 27.07 19.22 -5.44
N PRO A 140 27.01 20.39 -4.76
CA PRO A 140 28.15 21.28 -4.61
C PRO A 140 29.40 20.49 -4.27
N ALA A 141 30.41 20.59 -5.15
CA ALA A 141 31.63 19.80 -5.09
C ALA A 141 32.17 19.69 -3.66
N ASP A 142 32.57 18.46 -3.28
CA ASP A 142 33.16 18.13 -1.98
C ASP A 142 34.01 19.30 -1.46
N ASP A 143 33.59 19.86 -0.33
CA ASP A 143 34.50 20.54 0.56
C ASP A 143 35.17 19.41 1.36
N PRO A 144 36.40 18.97 0.99
CA PRO A 144 37.03 17.79 1.61
C PRO A 144 37.27 17.95 3.12
N ASP A 145 37.08 19.17 3.64
CA ASP A 145 37.20 19.50 5.06
C ASP A 145 35.86 19.43 5.83
N LYS A 146 34.73 19.10 5.16
CA LYS A 146 33.42 18.93 5.82
C LYS A 146 32.90 17.50 5.70
N PRO A 147 32.51 16.87 6.83
CA PRO A 147 31.89 15.56 6.79
C PRO A 147 30.54 15.64 6.06
N VAL A 148 30.30 14.71 5.13
CA VAL A 148 29.03 14.55 4.40
C VAL A 148 28.49 13.15 4.65
N ALA A 149 27.20 13.03 4.94
CA ALA A 149 26.50 11.77 5.10
C ALA A 149 25.67 11.46 3.85
N ARG A 150 26.07 10.41 3.11
CA ARG A 150 25.46 10.00 1.85
C ARG A 150 24.65 8.72 2.01
N PHE A 151 23.48 8.66 1.40
CA PHE A 151 22.62 7.48 1.45
C PHE A 151 21.91 7.16 0.13
N LEU A 152 21.59 5.88 -0.08
CA LEU A 152 20.75 5.43 -1.19
C LEU A 152 19.31 5.29 -0.71
N PHE A 153 18.35 5.82 -1.46
CA PHE A 153 16.92 5.71 -1.22
C PHE A 153 16.27 4.89 -2.33
N PHE A 154 15.87 3.66 -2.01
CA PHE A 154 15.19 2.74 -2.91
C PHE A 154 13.68 2.96 -2.84
N TYR A 155 13.07 3.20 -4.00
CA TYR A 155 11.65 3.54 -4.11
C TYR A 155 10.99 2.88 -5.31
N GLY A 156 9.65 2.90 -5.30
CA GLY A 156 8.84 2.53 -6.46
C GLY A 156 7.96 3.69 -6.89
N VAL A 157 7.81 3.90 -8.20
CA VAL A 157 7.01 5.03 -8.74
C VAL A 157 5.55 5.06 -8.30
N THR A 158 4.95 3.91 -7.98
CA THR A 158 3.55 3.80 -7.53
C THR A 158 3.40 3.65 -6.01
N CYS A 159 4.49 3.79 -5.24
CA CYS A 159 4.52 3.56 -3.80
C CYS A 159 4.08 4.81 -3.01
N PRO A 160 2.90 4.83 -2.36
CA PRO A 160 2.44 6.02 -1.63
C PRO A 160 3.29 6.34 -0.39
N HIS A 161 3.82 5.31 0.27
CA HIS A 161 4.72 5.49 1.41
C HIS A 161 6.06 6.11 1.00
N CYS A 162 6.53 5.79 -0.21
CA CYS A 162 7.72 6.38 -0.77
C CYS A 162 7.48 7.86 -1.04
N HIS A 163 6.37 8.19 -1.71
CA HIS A 163 5.96 9.57 -1.96
C HIS A 163 5.90 10.41 -0.68
N ASN A 164 5.29 9.89 0.39
CA ASN A 164 5.29 10.59 1.69
C ASN A 164 6.70 10.86 2.23
N ILE A 165 7.63 9.91 2.10
CA ILE A 165 9.02 10.11 2.54
C ILE A 165 9.71 11.18 1.67
N ILE A 166 9.52 11.11 0.35
CA ILE A 166 10.14 12.04 -0.61
C ILE A 166 9.60 13.46 -0.43
N GLU A 167 8.29 13.63 -0.27
CA GLU A 167 7.64 14.94 -0.26
C GLU A 167 7.53 15.55 1.13
N ASP A 168 7.26 14.75 2.16
CA ASP A 168 6.96 15.29 3.49
C ASP A 168 8.14 15.23 4.46
N TYR A 169 9.04 14.25 4.31
CA TYR A 169 10.07 13.99 5.32
C TYR A 169 11.48 14.43 4.88
N LEU A 170 11.98 13.93 3.74
CA LEU A 170 13.33 14.22 3.27
C LEU A 170 13.61 15.72 3.07
N PRO A 171 12.66 16.58 2.64
CA PRO A 171 12.90 18.03 2.54
C PRO A 171 13.27 18.67 3.88
N ALA A 172 12.67 18.23 4.99
CA ALA A 172 13.02 18.71 6.32
C ALA A 172 14.42 18.26 6.75
N VAL A 173 14.84 17.06 6.34
CA VAL A 173 16.20 16.56 6.54
C VAL A 173 17.20 17.44 5.77
N TYR A 174 16.94 17.71 4.49
CA TYR A 174 17.81 18.57 3.68
C TYR A 174 17.85 20.01 4.20
N GLU A 175 16.73 20.56 4.70
CA GLU A 175 16.71 21.88 5.32
C GLU A 175 17.56 21.92 6.60
N LYS A 176 17.50 20.87 7.42
CA LYS A 176 18.24 20.78 8.68
C LYS A 176 19.76 20.63 8.47
N TYR A 177 20.19 19.73 7.58
CA TYR A 177 21.60 19.37 7.42
C TYR A 177 22.30 20.10 6.26
N GLY A 178 21.54 20.61 5.28
CA GLY A 178 22.07 21.31 4.11
C GLY A 178 23.08 20.47 3.35
N ALA A 179 24.22 21.07 2.99
CA ALA A 179 25.29 20.40 2.24
C ALA A 179 26.01 19.26 2.98
N GLN A 180 25.66 18.96 4.23
CA GLN A 180 26.20 17.82 4.96
C GLN A 180 25.44 16.51 4.68
N VAL A 181 24.36 16.53 3.91
CA VAL A 181 23.60 15.33 3.54
C VAL A 181 23.39 15.30 2.03
N GLU A 182 23.65 14.15 1.44
CA GLU A 182 23.31 13.88 0.04
C GLU A 182 22.60 12.53 -0.07
N SER A 183 21.81 12.38 -1.12
CA SER A 183 20.99 11.21 -1.36
C SER A 183 20.95 10.87 -2.84
N ARG A 184 20.89 9.58 -3.16
CA ARG A 184 20.56 9.10 -4.51
C ARG A 184 19.31 8.24 -4.47
N TYR A 185 18.41 8.48 -5.40
CA TYR A 185 17.13 7.80 -5.50
C TYR A 185 17.26 6.68 -6.53
N ILE A 186 16.93 5.46 -6.14
CA ILE A 186 17.03 4.27 -6.99
C ILE A 186 15.62 3.71 -7.15
N GLU A 187 15.08 3.84 -8.36
CA GLU A 187 13.79 3.26 -8.72
C GLU A 187 13.97 1.76 -8.97
N ILE A 188 13.16 0.94 -8.31
CA ILE A 188 13.30 -0.53 -8.38
C ILE A 188 12.08 -1.26 -8.95
N TYR A 189 10.98 -0.58 -9.28
CA TYR A 189 9.81 -1.26 -9.83
C TYR A 189 9.96 -1.47 -11.33
N ASN A 190 10.47 -0.48 -12.05
CA ASN A 190 10.56 -0.48 -13.52
C ASN A 190 11.97 -0.82 -14.03
N ASP A 191 12.98 -0.83 -13.15
CA ASP A 191 14.35 -1.20 -13.49
C ASP A 191 14.78 -2.49 -12.76
N ILE A 192 15.00 -3.54 -13.54
CA ILE A 192 15.37 -4.88 -13.05
C ILE A 192 16.80 -4.90 -12.50
N GLU A 193 17.72 -4.15 -13.10
CA GLU A 193 19.12 -4.11 -12.65
C GLU A 193 19.22 -3.36 -11.31
N ASN A 194 18.47 -2.27 -11.16
CA ASN A 194 18.36 -1.57 -9.87
C ASN A 194 17.75 -2.46 -8.79
N ASN A 195 16.71 -3.23 -9.13
CA ASN A 195 16.13 -4.17 -8.19
C ASN A 195 17.12 -5.29 -7.82
N ARG A 196 17.87 -5.84 -8.78
CA ARG A 196 18.92 -6.83 -8.53
C ARG A 196 20.01 -6.28 -7.61
N ALA A 197 20.48 -5.06 -7.88
CA ALA A 197 21.43 -4.35 -7.02
C ALA A 197 20.85 -4.12 -5.61
N PHE A 198 19.59 -3.73 -5.49
CA PHE A 198 18.93 -3.60 -4.20
C PHE A 198 18.91 -4.93 -3.43
N ARG A 199 18.56 -6.05 -4.08
CA ARG A 199 18.56 -7.38 -3.44
C ARG A 199 19.95 -7.84 -3.02
N GLY A 200 20.97 -7.59 -3.85
CA GLY A 200 22.35 -7.92 -3.52
C GLY A 200 22.84 -7.13 -2.31
N LEU A 201 22.49 -5.84 -2.22
CA LEU A 201 22.81 -4.99 -1.08
C LEU A 201 22.09 -5.45 0.20
N GLU A 202 20.82 -5.83 0.11
CA GLU A 202 20.06 -6.41 1.22
C GLU A 202 20.68 -7.71 1.75
N LEU A 203 21.17 -8.57 0.85
CA LEU A 203 21.89 -9.79 1.21
C LEU A 203 23.21 -9.49 1.92
N GLN A 204 23.99 -8.54 1.38
CA GLN A 204 25.26 -8.11 1.96
C GLN A 204 25.09 -7.58 3.38
N LEU A 205 24.02 -6.82 3.61
CA LEU A 205 23.71 -6.19 4.88
C LEU A 205 22.87 -7.09 5.82
N ASN A 206 22.60 -8.34 5.42
CA ASN A 206 21.83 -9.33 6.18
C ASN A 206 20.42 -8.84 6.59
N VAL A 207 19.73 -8.19 5.66
CA VAL A 207 18.34 -7.76 5.87
C VAL A 207 17.45 -9.00 6.08
N PRO A 208 16.60 -9.02 7.13
CA PRO A 208 15.71 -10.15 7.36
C PRO A 208 14.77 -10.42 6.17
N PRO A 209 14.46 -11.68 5.82
CA PRO A 209 13.61 -12.01 4.67
C PRO A 209 12.22 -11.34 4.69
N GLY A 210 11.66 -11.10 5.87
CA GLY A 210 10.37 -10.42 6.01
C GLY A 210 10.38 -8.95 5.65
N LEU A 211 11.56 -8.31 5.61
CA LEU A 211 11.76 -6.91 5.25
C LEU A 211 12.43 -6.74 3.88
N ALA A 212 13.06 -7.80 3.35
CA ALA A 212 13.76 -7.76 2.07
C ALA A 212 12.81 -7.42 0.91
N GLY A 213 13.16 -6.44 0.09
CA GLY A 213 12.41 -5.97 -1.07
C GLY A 213 11.33 -4.96 -0.77
N ALA A 214 11.16 -4.59 0.49
CA ALA A 214 10.15 -3.61 0.86
C ALA A 214 10.66 -2.21 0.56
N VAL A 215 9.80 -1.38 -0.05
CA VAL A 215 10.03 0.06 -0.24
C VAL A 215 8.98 0.87 0.51
N PRO A 216 9.30 2.12 0.94
CA PRO A 216 10.60 2.79 0.80
C PRO A 216 11.69 2.12 1.63
N ALA A 217 12.91 2.06 1.10
CA ALA A 217 14.07 1.61 1.85
C ALA A 217 15.21 2.62 1.69
N LEU A 218 16.01 2.79 2.73
CA LEU A 218 17.14 3.71 2.73
C LEU A 218 18.36 3.01 3.33
N VAL A 219 19.50 3.10 2.64
CA VAL A 219 20.77 2.53 3.11
C VAL A 219 21.79 3.65 3.32
N ILE A 220 22.27 3.78 4.55
CA ILE A 220 23.30 4.76 4.97
C ILE A 220 24.45 4.02 5.66
N GLY A 221 25.62 4.00 5.01
CA GLY A 221 26.75 3.17 5.44
C GLY A 221 26.37 1.69 5.57
N ASP A 222 26.47 1.13 6.78
CA ASP A 222 26.10 -0.25 7.11
C ASP A 222 24.66 -0.41 7.64
N LYS A 223 23.84 0.65 7.63
CA LYS A 223 22.48 0.66 8.19
C LYS A 223 21.42 0.59 7.09
N VAL A 224 20.44 -0.28 7.27
CA VAL A 224 19.25 -0.37 6.42
C VAL A 224 18.01 0.08 7.20
N LEU A 225 17.27 1.02 6.63
CA LEU A 225 16.02 1.55 7.13
C LEU A 225 14.90 1.20 6.16
N VAL A 226 13.84 0.56 6.65
CA VAL A 226 12.75 0.06 5.80
C VAL A 226 11.42 0.63 6.28
N GLY A 227 10.61 1.11 5.33
CA GLY A 227 9.25 1.57 5.54
C GLY A 227 9.13 3.05 5.91
N GLY A 228 7.89 3.55 5.82
CA GLY A 228 7.56 4.95 6.09
C GLY A 228 7.71 5.39 7.55
N ASP A 229 7.78 4.46 8.50
CA ASP A 229 8.00 4.76 9.93
C ASP A 229 9.47 4.55 10.33
N GLY A 230 10.13 3.53 9.78
CA GLY A 230 11.51 3.19 10.12
C GLY A 230 12.51 4.26 9.68
N ILE A 231 12.27 4.86 8.51
CA ILE A 231 13.13 5.93 7.98
C ILE A 231 13.06 7.18 8.88
N PRO A 232 11.88 7.76 9.20
CA PRO A 232 11.80 8.90 10.08
C PRO A 232 12.26 8.67 11.52
N ALA A 233 12.17 7.43 12.01
CA ALA A 233 12.56 7.11 13.38
C ALA A 233 14.07 7.18 13.63
N GLU A 234 14.88 6.85 12.62
CA GLU A 234 16.31 6.56 12.83
C GLU A 234 17.26 7.31 11.86
N LEU A 235 16.78 7.82 10.71
CA LEU A 235 17.66 8.41 9.69
C LEU A 235 18.51 9.58 10.24
N GLU A 236 17.89 10.55 10.91
CA GLU A 236 18.59 11.71 11.45
C GLU A 236 19.66 11.31 12.48
N LYS A 237 19.38 10.30 13.30
CA LYS A 237 20.33 9.76 14.28
C LYS A 237 21.56 9.18 13.57
N TYR A 238 21.37 8.44 12.48
CA TYR A 238 22.51 7.89 11.72
C TYR A 238 23.26 8.95 10.94
N ILE A 239 22.57 9.98 10.43
CA ILE A 239 23.23 11.17 9.87
C ILE A 239 24.15 11.81 10.91
N ASP A 240 23.63 12.12 12.11
CA ASP A 240 24.43 12.70 13.20
C ASP A 240 25.63 11.80 13.59
N GLU A 241 25.40 10.50 13.65
CA GLU A 241 26.43 9.49 13.97
C GLU A 241 27.55 9.46 12.93
N TYR A 242 27.22 9.44 11.63
CA TYR A 242 28.21 9.40 10.56
C TYR A 242 28.92 10.74 10.36
N LEU A 243 28.22 11.86 10.51
CA LEU A 243 28.84 13.18 10.48
C LEU A 243 29.87 13.35 11.61
N ALA A 244 29.58 12.83 12.81
CA ALA A 244 30.54 12.81 13.91
C ALA A 244 31.78 11.92 13.64
N GLN A 245 31.68 10.98 12.69
CA GLN A 245 32.76 10.07 12.29
C GLN A 245 33.56 10.55 11.07
N GLY A 246 33.25 11.74 10.52
CA GLY A 246 33.92 12.27 9.33
C GLY A 246 33.11 12.13 8.04
N GLY A 247 31.86 11.71 8.13
CA GLY A 247 30.97 11.47 6.99
C GLY A 247 30.86 9.99 6.63
N VAL A 248 29.99 9.69 5.68
CA VAL A 248 29.83 8.36 5.08
C VAL A 248 29.51 8.52 3.60
N ASP A 249 30.16 7.71 2.77
CA ASP A 249 29.91 7.70 1.33
C ASP A 249 28.72 6.78 0.98
N TYR A 250 28.25 6.85 -0.27
CA TYR A 250 27.20 5.95 -0.74
C TYR A 250 27.61 4.48 -0.53
N PRO A 251 26.70 3.62 -0.05
CA PRO A 251 26.87 2.18 -0.12
C PRO A 251 27.30 1.75 -1.53
N SER A 252 28.36 0.93 -1.62
CA SER A 252 28.82 0.43 -2.91
C SER A 252 27.81 -0.55 -3.50
N LEU A 253 27.49 -0.37 -4.78
CA LEU A 253 26.66 -1.30 -5.55
C LEU A 253 27.52 -2.25 -6.42
N ASP A 254 28.84 -2.23 -6.24
CA ASP A 254 29.76 -3.06 -7.00
C ASP A 254 29.98 -4.41 -6.32
N ASN A 255 30.08 -5.48 -7.11
CA ASN A 255 30.37 -6.85 -6.64
C ASN A 255 29.42 -7.33 -5.53
N LEU A 256 28.15 -6.97 -5.63
CA LEU A 256 27.14 -7.37 -4.65
C LEU A 256 26.96 -8.89 -4.65
N PRO A 257 26.80 -9.51 -3.47
CA PRO A 257 26.58 -10.94 -3.37
C PRO A 257 25.23 -11.33 -3.97
N GLN A 258 25.16 -12.56 -4.45
CA GLN A 258 23.93 -13.21 -4.88
C GLN A 258 23.63 -14.43 -3.99
N PRO A 259 22.42 -14.99 -4.05
CA PRO A 259 22.11 -16.24 -3.37
C PRO A 259 22.92 -17.41 -3.92
N VAL A 260 23.06 -18.44 -3.10
CA VAL A 260 23.46 -19.78 -3.54
C VAL A 260 22.21 -20.46 -4.10
N GLU A 261 22.23 -20.80 -5.36
CA GLU A 261 21.12 -21.45 -6.05
C GLU A 261 21.41 -22.95 -6.22
N ILE A 262 20.41 -23.78 -5.94
CA ILE A 262 20.47 -25.23 -6.09
C ILE A 262 19.29 -25.73 -6.90
N LEU A 263 19.51 -26.67 -7.82
CA LEU A 263 18.45 -27.32 -8.59
C LEU A 263 18.33 -28.78 -8.18
N ILE A 264 17.15 -29.18 -7.74
CA ILE A 264 16.84 -30.49 -7.16
C ILE A 264 16.00 -31.27 -8.17
N PHE A 265 16.58 -32.31 -8.73
CA PHE A 265 15.89 -33.27 -9.58
C PHE A 265 15.38 -34.44 -8.74
N LEU A 266 14.08 -34.71 -8.79
CA LEU A 266 13.44 -35.76 -8.00
C LEU A 266 12.26 -36.38 -8.74
N ASP A 267 11.95 -37.65 -8.45
CA ASP A 267 10.75 -38.30 -8.97
C ASP A 267 9.64 -38.16 -7.93
N SER A 268 8.62 -37.35 -8.22
CA SER A 268 7.53 -37.07 -7.28
C SER A 268 6.69 -38.30 -6.93
N THR A 269 6.78 -39.36 -7.73
CA THR A 269 6.07 -40.63 -7.50
C THR A 269 6.78 -41.54 -6.51
N GLN A 270 8.00 -41.18 -6.08
CA GLN A 270 8.84 -41.99 -5.19
C GLN A 270 8.88 -41.47 -3.75
N PRO A 271 9.08 -42.38 -2.77
CA PRO A 271 9.04 -42.03 -1.34
C PRO A 271 10.19 -41.13 -0.88
N ASP A 272 11.19 -40.88 -1.72
CA ASP A 272 12.36 -40.07 -1.39
C ASP A 272 12.06 -38.56 -1.39
N LEU A 273 10.92 -38.12 -1.93
CA LEU A 273 10.45 -36.72 -1.84
C LEU A 273 10.31 -36.26 -0.38
N ALA A 274 9.71 -37.08 0.48
CA ALA A 274 9.49 -36.72 1.89
C ALA A 274 10.82 -36.54 2.64
N LYS A 275 11.82 -37.39 2.35
CA LYS A 275 13.15 -37.29 2.97
C LYS A 275 13.92 -36.06 2.49
N LEU A 276 13.80 -35.73 1.20
CA LEU A 276 14.38 -34.51 0.65
C LEU A 276 13.76 -33.25 1.26
N GLN A 277 12.45 -33.23 1.46
CA GLN A 277 11.76 -32.12 2.13
C GLN A 277 12.23 -31.95 3.58
N GLU A 278 12.36 -33.05 4.33
CA GLU A 278 12.92 -33.03 5.70
C GLU A 278 14.36 -32.50 5.76
N LEU A 279 15.14 -32.64 4.67
CA LEU A 279 16.51 -32.18 4.59
C LEU A 279 16.64 -30.72 4.10
N ILE A 280 15.91 -30.36 3.05
CA ILE A 280 16.06 -29.07 2.35
C ILE A 280 15.37 -27.94 3.11
N LEU A 281 14.19 -28.19 3.70
CA LEU A 281 13.42 -27.14 4.38
C LEU A 281 14.20 -26.51 5.55
N PRO A 282 14.86 -27.28 6.45
CA PRO A 282 15.70 -26.70 7.48
C PRO A 282 16.91 -25.92 6.93
N LEU A 283 17.46 -26.32 5.78
CA LEU A 283 18.56 -25.58 5.14
C LEU A 283 18.06 -24.23 4.61
N VAL A 284 16.92 -24.21 3.93
CA VAL A 284 16.31 -22.95 3.45
C VAL A 284 15.97 -22.03 4.63
N GLU A 285 15.46 -22.57 5.74
CA GLU A 285 15.22 -21.80 6.96
C GLU A 285 16.52 -21.28 7.60
N GLN A 286 17.57 -22.11 7.67
CA GLN A 286 18.86 -21.76 8.26
C GLN A 286 19.58 -20.67 7.46
N TYR A 287 19.60 -20.79 6.14
CA TYR A 287 20.33 -19.87 5.26
C TYR A 287 19.50 -18.68 4.80
N GLY A 288 18.17 -18.74 4.91
CA GLY A 288 17.25 -17.66 4.59
C GLY A 288 17.45 -17.16 3.16
N ALA A 289 17.63 -15.84 3.00
CA ALA A 289 17.80 -15.21 1.69
C ALA A 289 19.08 -15.67 0.93
N TRP A 290 20.05 -16.26 1.63
CA TRP A 290 21.31 -16.74 1.02
C TRP A 290 21.18 -18.06 0.25
N LEU A 291 20.08 -18.81 0.41
CA LEU A 291 19.86 -20.08 -0.29
C LEU A 291 18.54 -20.05 -1.05
N ARG A 292 18.60 -20.31 -2.35
CA ARG A 292 17.44 -20.53 -3.21
C ARG A 292 17.47 -21.96 -3.74
N ALA A 293 16.37 -22.67 -3.56
CA ALA A 293 16.23 -24.05 -4.00
C ALA A 293 15.13 -24.16 -5.06
N TYR A 294 15.45 -24.79 -6.17
CA TYR A 294 14.56 -25.03 -7.30
C TYR A 294 14.30 -26.53 -7.41
N GLY A 295 13.09 -26.93 -7.79
CA GLY A 295 12.72 -28.33 -7.98
C GLY A 295 12.40 -28.63 -9.44
N ALA A 296 12.82 -29.80 -9.93
CA ALA A 296 12.48 -30.37 -11.23
C ALA A 296 11.99 -31.81 -11.02
N ASP A 297 10.83 -32.14 -11.59
CA ASP A 297 10.18 -33.43 -11.42
C ASP A 297 10.53 -34.37 -12.58
N ILE A 298 11.46 -35.29 -12.35
CA ILE A 298 11.96 -36.21 -13.38
C ILE A 298 10.96 -37.32 -13.74
N SER A 299 9.76 -37.34 -13.14
CA SER A 299 8.65 -38.11 -13.72
C SER A 299 8.15 -37.50 -15.03
N GLN A 300 8.51 -36.25 -15.33
CA GLN A 300 8.20 -35.55 -16.58
C GLN A 300 9.34 -35.72 -17.60
N ASP A 301 8.99 -35.97 -18.86
CA ASP A 301 9.97 -36.24 -19.93
C ASP A 301 10.96 -35.09 -20.13
N LYS A 302 10.51 -33.83 -19.99
CA LYS A 302 11.36 -32.63 -20.20
C LYS A 302 12.37 -32.40 -19.08
N ASP A 303 11.99 -32.62 -17.83
CA ASP A 303 12.90 -32.49 -16.68
C ASP A 303 13.87 -33.67 -16.63
N ALA A 304 13.42 -34.87 -17.03
CA ALA A 304 14.28 -36.04 -17.22
C ALA A 304 15.31 -35.82 -18.35
N GLU A 305 14.90 -35.22 -19.46
CA GLU A 305 15.81 -34.83 -20.55
C GLU A 305 16.81 -33.77 -20.09
N THR A 306 16.35 -32.75 -19.37
CA THR A 306 17.22 -31.71 -18.80
C THR A 306 18.25 -32.31 -17.85
N LEU A 307 17.84 -33.21 -16.95
CA LEU A 307 18.74 -33.95 -16.07
C LEU A 307 19.76 -34.78 -16.87
N ALA A 308 19.33 -35.43 -17.96
CA ALA A 308 20.22 -36.21 -18.81
C ALA A 308 21.29 -35.31 -19.46
N GLN A 309 20.91 -34.14 -19.96
CA GLN A 309 21.82 -33.15 -20.54
C GLN A 309 22.84 -32.64 -19.51
N PHE A 310 22.39 -32.32 -18.28
CA PHE A 310 23.29 -31.92 -17.20
C PHE A 310 24.25 -33.05 -16.81
N ASN A 311 23.77 -34.29 -16.70
CA ASN A 311 24.62 -35.44 -16.40
C ASN A 311 25.65 -35.69 -17.50
N GLU A 312 25.26 -35.57 -18.77
CA GLU A 312 26.18 -35.67 -19.90
C GLU A 312 27.26 -34.57 -19.87
N ALA A 313 26.84 -33.30 -19.68
CA ALA A 313 27.76 -32.16 -19.62
C ALA A 313 28.74 -32.25 -18.45
N LEU A 314 28.34 -32.88 -17.34
CA LEU A 314 29.18 -33.12 -16.16
C LEU A 314 29.96 -34.45 -16.22
N GLY A 315 29.77 -35.27 -17.26
CA GLY A 315 30.42 -36.57 -17.42
C GLY A 315 29.97 -37.62 -16.40
N ILE A 316 28.73 -37.51 -15.91
CA ILE A 316 28.14 -38.38 -14.89
C ILE A 316 27.43 -39.56 -15.58
N SER A 317 27.75 -40.77 -15.13
CA SER A 317 27.00 -41.96 -15.54
C SER A 317 25.63 -41.97 -14.86
N PRO A 318 24.52 -42.21 -15.59
CA PRO A 318 23.18 -42.11 -15.03
C PRO A 318 23.01 -43.07 -13.85
N PRO A 319 22.62 -42.57 -12.66
CA PRO A 319 22.34 -43.40 -11.49
C PRO A 319 21.07 -44.25 -11.70
N PRO A 320 20.72 -45.17 -10.77
CA PRO A 320 19.45 -45.89 -10.82
C PRO A 320 18.26 -44.94 -11.00
N ALA A 321 17.29 -45.33 -11.82
CA ALA A 321 16.12 -44.50 -12.12
C ALA A 321 15.40 -44.07 -10.83
N GLY A 322 15.06 -42.78 -10.74
CA GLY A 322 14.44 -42.18 -9.56
C GLY A 322 15.40 -41.74 -8.46
N THR A 323 16.72 -41.94 -8.62
CA THR A 323 17.70 -41.42 -7.66
C THR A 323 17.64 -39.89 -7.65
N PRO A 324 17.38 -39.24 -6.50
CA PRO A 324 17.35 -37.79 -6.43
C PRO A 324 18.73 -37.20 -6.67
N GLN A 325 18.79 -36.06 -7.36
CA GLN A 325 20.05 -35.39 -7.69
C GLN A 325 19.95 -33.90 -7.39
N VAL A 326 21.01 -33.31 -6.84
CA VAL A 326 21.07 -31.87 -6.54
C VAL A 326 22.25 -31.24 -7.23
N LEU A 327 21.98 -30.31 -8.14
CA LEU A 327 22.98 -29.49 -8.82
C LEU A 327 23.27 -28.24 -7.99
N ILE A 328 24.55 -28.00 -7.71
CA ILE A 328 25.05 -26.77 -7.05
C ILE A 328 26.38 -26.35 -7.67
N GLY A 329 26.37 -25.22 -8.40
CA GLY A 329 27.47 -24.87 -9.30
C GLY A 329 27.75 -26.01 -10.28
N ARG A 330 29.02 -26.39 -10.47
CA ARG A 330 29.42 -27.49 -11.36
C ARG A 330 29.41 -28.89 -10.70
N GLN A 331 28.65 -29.08 -9.61
CA GLN A 331 28.62 -30.35 -8.88
C GLN A 331 27.21 -30.90 -8.83
N MET A 332 27.05 -32.16 -9.25
CA MET A 332 25.82 -32.93 -9.04
C MET A 332 26.03 -33.87 -7.86
N LEU A 333 25.18 -33.77 -6.85
CA LEU A 333 25.13 -34.70 -5.72
C LEU A 333 24.12 -35.80 -6.03
N LEU A 334 24.51 -37.06 -5.81
CA LEU A 334 23.72 -38.23 -6.25
C LEU A 334 23.17 -38.99 -5.03
N GLY A 335 21.84 -39.01 -4.89
CA GLY A 335 21.15 -39.73 -3.83
C GLY A 335 21.17 -39.02 -2.47
N ILE A 336 20.24 -39.44 -1.60
CA ILE A 336 19.98 -38.77 -0.30
C ILE A 336 21.25 -38.69 0.57
N ASP A 337 22.01 -39.78 0.71
CA ASP A 337 23.18 -39.82 1.61
C ASP A 337 24.28 -38.82 1.20
N GLU A 338 24.50 -38.63 -0.10
CA GLU A 338 25.47 -37.67 -0.60
C GLU A 338 24.97 -36.23 -0.43
N ILE A 339 23.68 -36.00 -0.72
CA ILE A 339 23.04 -34.69 -0.55
C ILE A 339 23.14 -34.27 0.91
N GLU A 340 22.74 -35.14 1.86
CA GLU A 340 22.78 -34.86 3.30
C GLU A 340 24.20 -34.54 3.80
N SER A 341 25.19 -35.30 3.35
CA SER A 341 26.57 -35.16 3.85
C SER A 341 27.35 -33.99 3.21
N ARG A 342 27.05 -33.62 1.95
CA ARG A 342 27.86 -32.65 1.19
C ARG A 342 27.18 -31.31 0.95
N LEU A 343 25.86 -31.27 0.80
CA LEU A 343 25.15 -30.05 0.41
C LEU A 343 25.37 -28.89 1.41
N PRO A 344 25.28 -29.08 2.75
CA PRO A 344 25.48 -27.98 3.68
C PRO A 344 26.88 -27.33 3.58
N GLY A 345 27.92 -28.15 3.39
CA GLY A 345 29.29 -27.66 3.23
C GLY A 345 29.54 -26.94 1.91
N LEU A 346 28.83 -27.32 0.85
CA LEU A 346 28.89 -26.62 -0.44
C LEU A 346 28.15 -25.28 -0.39
N ILE A 347 27.02 -25.21 0.31
CA ILE A 347 26.29 -23.95 0.52
C ILE A 347 27.19 -22.95 1.26
N GLU A 348 27.81 -23.34 2.37
CA GLU A 348 28.75 -22.47 3.09
C GLU A 348 29.94 -22.03 2.24
N LYS A 349 30.48 -22.95 1.42
CA LYS A 349 31.57 -22.63 0.50
C LYS A 349 31.18 -21.55 -0.50
N TYR A 350 30.04 -21.70 -1.19
CA TYR A 350 29.62 -20.74 -2.22
C TYR A 350 29.10 -19.44 -1.62
N LYS A 351 28.47 -19.49 -0.44
CA LYS A 351 28.13 -18.30 0.34
C LYS A 351 29.38 -17.47 0.65
N ALA A 352 30.46 -18.10 1.10
CA ALA A 352 31.74 -17.43 1.35
C ALA A 352 32.40 -16.86 0.07
N GLN A 353 31.97 -17.29 -1.12
CA GLN A 353 32.43 -16.80 -2.42
C GLN A 353 31.54 -15.71 -3.01
N GLY A 354 30.50 -15.27 -2.30
CA GLY A 354 29.56 -14.25 -2.77
C GLY A 354 28.31 -14.81 -3.48
N GLY A 355 28.06 -16.11 -3.37
CA GLY A 355 26.92 -16.79 -4.00
C GLY A 355 27.29 -17.54 -5.27
N ILE A 356 26.33 -18.28 -5.81
CA ILE A 356 26.47 -18.96 -7.10
C ILE A 356 25.09 -19.21 -7.70
N ALA A 357 24.90 -18.82 -8.96
CA ALA A 357 23.70 -19.15 -9.72
C ALA A 357 23.75 -20.59 -10.23
N ILE A 358 22.60 -21.15 -10.61
CA ILE A 358 22.57 -22.43 -11.33
C ILE A 358 23.27 -22.22 -12.69
N PRO A 359 24.29 -23.03 -13.05
CA PRO A 359 24.97 -22.85 -14.33
C PRO A 359 24.05 -23.26 -15.49
N THR A 360 24.17 -22.54 -16.60
CA THR A 360 23.52 -22.96 -17.85
C THR A 360 24.22 -24.18 -18.45
N LEU A 361 23.54 -24.90 -19.34
CA LEU A 361 24.15 -26.02 -20.04
C LEU A 361 25.35 -25.58 -20.91
N GLU A 362 25.28 -24.35 -21.44
CA GLU A 362 26.39 -23.71 -22.17
C GLU A 362 27.59 -23.45 -21.25
N ASP A 363 27.38 -22.93 -20.04
CA ASP A 363 28.47 -22.72 -19.05
C ASP A 363 29.18 -24.03 -18.69
N LEU A 364 28.42 -25.14 -18.62
CA LEU A 364 28.96 -26.45 -18.31
C LEU A 364 29.79 -27.03 -19.46
N THR A 365 29.45 -26.73 -20.70
CA THR A 365 30.11 -27.25 -21.91
C THR A 365 31.23 -26.34 -22.44
N ALA A 366 31.25 -25.06 -22.10
CA ALA A 366 32.25 -24.06 -22.52
C ALA A 366 33.71 -24.35 -22.07
N GLY A 367 33.95 -25.39 -21.27
CA GLY A 367 35.29 -25.90 -20.95
C GLY A 367 36.02 -26.58 -22.12
N ILE A 368 35.40 -26.68 -23.30
CA ILE A 368 35.96 -27.30 -24.50
C ILE A 368 36.14 -26.22 -25.61
N THR A 369 37.22 -25.44 -25.45
CA THR A 369 37.88 -24.55 -26.45
C THR A 369 37.09 -23.43 -27.18
N SER A 370 37.48 -22.19 -26.85
CA SER A 370 37.73 -20.96 -27.63
C SER A 370 36.67 -20.28 -28.53
N GLU A 371 36.54 -18.97 -28.23
CA GLU A 371 36.12 -17.79 -29.03
C GLU A 371 34.61 -17.55 -29.29
N THR A 372 34.10 -16.50 -28.63
CA THR A 372 32.87 -15.71 -28.92
C THR A 372 33.15 -14.79 -30.15
N PRO A 373 32.16 -14.34 -30.97
CA PRO A 373 30.82 -13.99 -30.48
C PRO A 373 29.59 -14.36 -31.32
N SER A 374 28.48 -14.41 -30.57
CA SER A 374 27.07 -14.41 -30.95
C SER A 374 26.60 -15.48 -31.92
N PRO A 375 25.58 -16.22 -31.51
CA PRO A 375 24.33 -16.06 -32.22
C PRO A 375 23.19 -15.75 -31.27
N THR A 376 22.33 -14.86 -31.74
CA THR A 376 20.91 -14.83 -31.42
C THR A 376 20.38 -16.26 -31.39
N VAL A 377 20.13 -16.80 -30.20
CA VAL A 377 19.34 -18.02 -30.05
C VAL A 377 17.89 -17.57 -30.14
N GLU A 378 17.25 -17.85 -31.28
CA GLU A 378 15.79 -17.96 -31.34
C GLU A 378 15.37 -18.92 -30.24
N ALA A 379 14.72 -18.37 -29.21
CA ALA A 379 14.11 -19.16 -28.14
C ALA A 379 13.08 -20.10 -28.76
N ALA A 380 13.31 -21.41 -28.58
CA ALA A 380 12.25 -22.39 -28.76
C ALA A 380 11.07 -21.99 -27.87
N GLU A 381 9.87 -21.89 -28.45
CA GLU A 381 8.65 -21.42 -27.78
C GLU A 381 8.38 -22.25 -26.51
N ALA A 382 8.74 -21.70 -25.35
CA ALA A 382 8.40 -22.29 -24.07
C ALA A 382 6.89 -22.18 -23.85
N GLU A 383 6.25 -23.26 -23.39
CA GLU A 383 4.81 -23.26 -23.12
C GLU A 383 4.47 -22.20 -22.06
N PRO A 384 3.39 -21.42 -22.26
CA PRO A 384 3.06 -20.30 -21.38
C PRO A 384 2.72 -20.78 -19.97
N ILE A 385 3.18 -20.04 -18.97
CA ILE A 385 2.83 -20.26 -17.56
C ILE A 385 1.81 -19.19 -17.17
N TYR A 386 0.53 -19.55 -17.11
CA TYR A 386 -0.51 -18.66 -16.64
C TYR A 386 -0.54 -18.63 -15.10
N LEU A 387 -0.40 -17.44 -14.53
CA LEU A 387 -0.46 -17.20 -13.08
C LEU A 387 -1.55 -16.18 -12.78
N ALA A 388 -2.53 -16.55 -11.95
CA ALA A 388 -3.56 -15.63 -11.45
C ALA A 388 -3.04 -14.98 -10.17
N TYR A 389 -2.98 -13.66 -10.17
CA TYR A 389 -2.56 -12.86 -9.04
C TYR A 389 -3.71 -11.97 -8.54
N PHE A 390 -4.21 -12.24 -7.35
CA PHE A 390 -5.22 -11.41 -6.68
C PHE A 390 -4.56 -10.36 -5.80
N ASP A 391 -4.80 -9.10 -6.14
CA ASP A 391 -4.28 -7.94 -5.44
C ASP A 391 -5.40 -7.10 -4.81
N GLN A 392 -5.01 -6.11 -4.01
CA GLN A 392 -5.93 -5.16 -3.39
C GLN A 392 -5.31 -3.77 -3.36
N ALA A 393 -6.11 -2.75 -3.67
CA ALA A 393 -5.64 -1.37 -3.62
C ALA A 393 -5.21 -0.98 -2.18
N GLY A 394 -4.02 -0.38 -2.05
CA GLY A 394 -3.46 0.04 -0.76
C GLY A 394 -2.84 -1.08 0.09
N CYS A 395 -2.68 -2.29 -0.46
CA CYS A 395 -2.02 -3.43 0.18
C CYS A 395 -0.50 -3.38 -0.04
N GLN A 396 0.28 -3.24 1.04
CA GLN A 396 1.75 -3.19 0.96
C GLN A 396 2.37 -4.53 0.53
N GLU A 397 1.84 -5.65 1.05
CA GLU A 397 2.30 -7.00 0.67
C GLU A 397 2.06 -7.27 -0.82
N CYS A 398 0.92 -6.81 -1.34
CA CYS A 398 0.57 -6.91 -2.75
C CYS A 398 1.53 -6.08 -3.62
N ALA A 399 1.85 -4.84 -3.21
CA ALA A 399 2.84 -4.04 -3.92
C ALA A 399 4.21 -4.73 -4.00
N ARG A 400 4.66 -5.38 -2.90
CA ARG A 400 5.90 -6.19 -2.89
C ARG A 400 5.80 -7.37 -3.87
N THR A 401 4.73 -8.17 -3.77
CA THR A 401 4.50 -9.35 -4.61
C THR A 401 4.44 -9.01 -6.10
N THR A 402 3.88 -7.85 -6.48
CA THR A 402 3.89 -7.35 -7.86
C THR A 402 5.32 -7.20 -8.41
N ASN A 403 6.27 -6.75 -7.59
CA ASN A 403 7.67 -6.62 -8.02
C ASN A 403 8.39 -7.95 -8.06
N ASP A 404 8.15 -8.81 -7.07
CA ASP A 404 8.69 -10.16 -7.05
C ASP A 404 8.28 -10.92 -8.33
N LEU A 405 7.03 -10.78 -8.77
CA LEU A 405 6.53 -11.34 -10.03
C LEU A 405 7.22 -10.74 -11.28
N ARG A 406 7.65 -9.48 -11.26
CA ARG A 406 8.43 -8.89 -12.37
C ARG A 406 9.84 -9.49 -12.46
N LEU A 407 10.49 -9.73 -11.32
CA LEU A 407 11.79 -10.42 -11.26
C LEU A 407 11.65 -11.86 -11.76
N VAL A 408 10.62 -12.57 -11.28
CA VAL A 408 10.33 -13.94 -11.72
C VAL A 408 10.08 -13.96 -13.23
N ARG A 409 9.37 -12.98 -13.80
CA ARG A 409 9.17 -12.87 -15.25
C ARG A 409 10.46 -12.55 -16.04
N GLY A 410 11.42 -11.85 -15.42
CA GLY A 410 12.75 -11.65 -16.01
C GLY A 410 13.51 -12.96 -16.20
N GLU A 411 13.39 -13.86 -15.22
CA GLU A 411 14.01 -15.19 -15.24
C GLU A 411 13.18 -16.24 -16.02
N TYR A 412 11.85 -16.09 -16.06
CA TYR A 412 10.91 -16.93 -16.79
C TYR A 412 10.07 -16.09 -17.77
N PRO A 413 10.59 -15.77 -18.97
CA PRO A 413 9.89 -14.91 -19.95
C PRO A 413 8.54 -15.44 -20.42
N GLN A 414 8.30 -16.76 -20.31
CA GLN A 414 7.04 -17.43 -20.61
C GLN A 414 5.97 -17.27 -19.51
N LEU A 415 6.29 -16.63 -18.38
CA LEU A 415 5.35 -16.33 -17.30
C LEU A 415 4.38 -15.22 -17.69
N ILE A 416 3.10 -15.56 -17.75
CA ILE A 416 1.99 -14.65 -18.01
C ILE A 416 1.23 -14.44 -16.71
N VAL A 417 1.44 -13.28 -16.10
CA VAL A 417 0.74 -12.87 -14.88
C VAL A 417 -0.55 -12.14 -15.24
N GLU A 418 -1.69 -12.71 -14.90
CA GLU A 418 -2.99 -12.04 -14.96
C GLU A 418 -3.38 -11.54 -13.56
N THR A 419 -3.54 -10.21 -13.45
CA THR A 419 -3.84 -9.57 -12.17
C THR A 419 -5.34 -9.32 -12.04
N PHE A 420 -5.90 -9.72 -10.90
CA PHE A 420 -7.32 -9.63 -10.58
C PHE A 420 -7.50 -8.81 -9.29
N ALA A 421 -8.03 -7.59 -9.41
CA ALA A 421 -8.42 -6.82 -8.24
C ALA A 421 -9.46 -7.60 -7.43
N ILE A 422 -9.15 -7.91 -6.17
CA ILE A 422 -10.00 -8.77 -5.33
C ILE A 422 -11.37 -8.14 -5.11
N GLU A 423 -11.48 -6.81 -5.17
CA GLU A 423 -12.75 -6.09 -5.01
C GLU A 423 -13.78 -6.49 -6.07
N ASP A 424 -13.32 -6.72 -7.30
CA ASP A 424 -14.16 -7.01 -8.46
C ASP A 424 -14.19 -8.51 -8.79
N ASN A 425 -13.19 -9.29 -8.36
CA ASN A 425 -13.01 -10.70 -8.73
C ASN A 425 -13.21 -11.69 -7.57
N LYS A 426 -14.04 -11.34 -6.57
CA LYS A 426 -14.31 -12.22 -5.41
C LYS A 426 -14.90 -13.57 -5.78
N ALA A 427 -15.78 -13.60 -6.78
CA ALA A 427 -16.41 -14.83 -7.23
C ALA A 427 -15.39 -15.78 -7.85
N LEU A 428 -14.47 -15.24 -8.66
CA LEU A 428 -13.37 -16.00 -9.22
C LEU A 428 -12.41 -16.47 -8.13
N ASN A 429 -12.02 -15.61 -7.19
CA ASN A 429 -11.13 -15.99 -6.09
C ASN A 429 -11.74 -17.09 -5.21
N GLU A 430 -13.02 -16.98 -4.85
CA GLU A 430 -13.70 -18.01 -4.05
C GLU A 430 -13.83 -19.32 -4.83
N TRP A 431 -14.15 -19.26 -6.13
CA TRP A 431 -14.24 -20.45 -6.98
C TRP A 431 -12.89 -21.16 -7.08
N LEU A 432 -11.80 -20.44 -7.37
CA LEU A 432 -10.44 -20.99 -7.34
C LEU A 432 -10.11 -21.52 -5.95
N SER A 433 -10.34 -20.75 -4.89
CA SER A 433 -10.09 -21.18 -3.51
C SER A 433 -10.82 -22.48 -3.13
N GLN A 434 -11.98 -22.76 -3.72
CA GLN A 434 -12.69 -24.03 -3.53
C GLN A 434 -12.03 -25.18 -4.28
N GLN A 435 -11.61 -24.97 -5.54
CA GLN A 435 -10.90 -25.98 -6.33
C GLN A 435 -9.58 -26.41 -5.66
N TYR A 436 -8.84 -25.43 -5.10
CA TYR A 436 -7.58 -25.65 -4.41
C TYR A 436 -7.74 -25.98 -2.91
N GLU A 437 -8.98 -26.26 -2.46
CA GLU A 437 -9.30 -26.64 -1.08
C GLU A 437 -8.78 -25.67 0.01
N VAL A 438 -8.65 -24.37 -0.32
CA VAL A 438 -8.17 -23.34 0.60
C VAL A 438 -9.11 -23.25 1.81
N PRO A 439 -8.62 -23.22 3.06
CA PRO A 439 -9.46 -23.07 4.25
C PRO A 439 -10.33 -21.81 4.20
N GLU A 440 -11.60 -21.90 4.61
CA GLU A 440 -12.56 -20.77 4.49
C GLU A 440 -12.08 -19.45 5.10
N GLU A 441 -11.30 -19.53 6.18
CA GLU A 441 -10.72 -18.40 6.91
C GLU A 441 -9.57 -17.68 6.18
N LYS A 442 -8.97 -18.35 5.19
CA LYS A 442 -7.88 -17.82 4.36
C LYS A 442 -8.35 -17.37 2.97
N ARG A 443 -9.62 -17.57 2.62
CA ARG A 443 -10.17 -17.18 1.32
C ARG A 443 -10.38 -15.67 1.24
N LEU A 444 -10.38 -15.12 0.02
CA LEU A 444 -10.53 -13.69 -0.23
C LEU A 444 -9.47 -12.82 0.46
N SER A 445 -8.34 -13.40 0.87
CA SER A 445 -7.18 -12.66 1.35
C SER A 445 -6.30 -12.23 0.19
N THR A 446 -5.52 -11.18 0.39
CA THR A 446 -4.54 -10.68 -0.59
C THR A 446 -3.19 -10.43 0.09
N PRO A 447 -2.07 -10.58 -0.64
CA PRO A 447 -1.96 -11.14 -1.99
C PRO A 447 -2.34 -12.63 -2.03
N MET A 448 -2.92 -13.11 -3.13
CA MET A 448 -3.18 -14.54 -3.32
C MET A 448 -2.84 -14.93 -4.75
N ILE A 449 -2.07 -16.00 -4.91
CA ILE A 449 -1.53 -16.41 -6.20
C ILE A 449 -1.90 -17.85 -6.47
N PHE A 450 -2.36 -18.13 -7.69
CA PHE A 450 -2.62 -19.47 -8.19
C PHE A 450 -1.83 -19.70 -9.49
N VAL A 451 -1.14 -20.83 -9.58
CA VAL A 451 -0.40 -21.23 -10.79
C VAL A 451 -0.32 -22.76 -10.82
N GLY A 452 -0.72 -23.38 -11.93
CA GLY A 452 -0.82 -24.83 -12.03
C GLY A 452 -1.63 -25.43 -10.89
N ASP A 453 -1.03 -26.26 -10.05
CA ASP A 453 -1.65 -26.92 -8.88
C ASP A 453 -1.30 -26.25 -7.54
N ASP A 454 -0.53 -25.16 -7.55
CA ASP A 454 -0.06 -24.47 -6.35
C ASP A 454 -0.85 -23.19 -6.05
N VAL A 455 -1.00 -22.89 -4.74
CA VAL A 455 -1.54 -21.64 -4.23
C VAL A 455 -0.60 -21.02 -3.18
N LEU A 456 -0.32 -19.72 -3.29
CA LEU A 456 0.42 -18.95 -2.29
C LEU A 456 -0.49 -17.89 -1.66
N ILE A 457 -0.54 -17.85 -0.33
CA ILE A 457 -1.49 -17.02 0.41
C ILE A 457 -0.77 -16.01 1.32
N GLY A 458 -1.05 -14.72 1.11
CA GLY A 458 -0.59 -13.61 1.95
C GLY A 458 0.93 -13.59 2.10
N ALA A 459 1.40 -13.81 3.32
CA ALA A 459 2.82 -13.85 3.65
C ALA A 459 3.62 -14.94 2.92
N GLU A 460 2.97 -15.95 2.34
CA GLU A 460 3.62 -16.98 1.53
C GLU A 460 4.01 -16.47 0.12
N ALA A 461 3.40 -15.38 -0.36
CA ALA A 461 3.68 -14.77 -1.66
C ALA A 461 4.98 -13.94 -1.64
N THR A 462 6.10 -14.62 -1.38
CA THR A 462 7.46 -14.07 -1.37
C THR A 462 8.21 -14.45 -2.64
N LEU A 463 9.22 -13.67 -3.02
CA LEU A 463 10.10 -13.97 -4.15
C LEU A 463 10.60 -15.42 -4.17
N ASN A 464 11.09 -15.94 -3.04
CA ASN A 464 11.63 -17.31 -2.99
C ASN A 464 10.55 -18.34 -3.33
N ASN A 465 9.38 -18.25 -2.71
CA ASN A 465 8.28 -19.18 -2.98
C ASN A 465 7.77 -19.02 -4.41
N LEU A 466 7.70 -17.79 -4.93
CA LEU A 466 7.30 -17.56 -6.32
C LEU A 466 8.28 -18.19 -7.32
N MET A 467 9.58 -18.02 -7.10
CA MET A 467 10.61 -18.65 -7.94
C MET A 467 10.50 -20.17 -7.87
N VAL A 468 10.36 -20.76 -6.67
CA VAL A 468 10.21 -22.22 -6.51
C VAL A 468 8.95 -22.71 -7.22
N THR A 469 7.82 -22.04 -7.01
CA THR A 469 6.52 -22.44 -7.55
C THR A 469 6.49 -22.30 -9.08
N VAL A 470 6.95 -21.16 -9.63
CA VAL A 470 6.99 -20.96 -11.09
C VAL A 470 8.00 -21.89 -11.76
N ALA A 471 9.14 -22.18 -11.12
CA ALA A 471 10.12 -23.13 -11.63
C ALA A 471 9.53 -24.52 -11.91
N LYS A 472 8.58 -25.00 -11.09
CA LYS A 472 7.89 -26.28 -11.31
C LYS A 472 7.17 -26.34 -12.67
N TYR A 473 6.73 -25.20 -13.18
CA TYR A 473 5.98 -25.08 -14.42
C TYR A 473 6.83 -24.54 -15.58
N ALA A 474 8.11 -24.25 -15.35
CA ALA A 474 9.02 -23.71 -16.38
C ALA A 474 9.09 -24.62 -17.62
N SER A 475 8.98 -25.93 -17.41
CA SER A 475 9.07 -26.94 -18.44
C SER A 475 7.71 -27.29 -19.06
N THR A 476 6.67 -27.44 -18.25
CA THR A 476 5.32 -27.89 -18.65
C THR A 476 4.38 -26.77 -19.09
N GLY A 477 4.77 -25.51 -18.89
CA GLY A 477 3.79 -24.43 -18.83
C GLY A 477 2.82 -24.61 -17.64
N ALA A 478 1.90 -23.68 -17.51
CA ALA A 478 0.77 -23.80 -16.61
C ALA A 478 -0.46 -23.28 -17.34
N GLU A 479 -1.49 -24.11 -17.46
CA GLU A 479 -2.72 -23.72 -18.14
C GLU A 479 -3.45 -22.61 -17.39
N ARG A 480 -4.32 -21.90 -18.10
CA ARG A 480 -5.19 -20.88 -17.53
C ARG A 480 -6.31 -21.54 -16.72
N ILE A 481 -6.05 -21.87 -15.46
CA ILE A 481 -6.96 -22.57 -14.54
C ILE A 481 -8.31 -21.87 -14.28
N TRP A 482 -8.48 -20.62 -14.73
CA TRP A 482 -9.72 -19.84 -14.63
C TRP A 482 -10.48 -19.71 -15.95
N GLU A 483 -10.10 -20.46 -17.00
CA GLU A 483 -10.78 -20.40 -18.30
C GLU A 483 -12.20 -20.98 -18.27
N ASP A 484 -12.40 -22.04 -17.48
CA ASP A 484 -13.71 -22.67 -17.25
C ASP A 484 -14.56 -21.94 -16.19
N PHE A 485 -14.10 -20.78 -15.69
CA PHE A 485 -14.86 -19.99 -14.75
C PHE A 485 -16.12 -19.44 -15.41
N ASP A 486 -17.26 -20.03 -15.08
CA ASP A 486 -18.56 -19.46 -15.40
C ASP A 486 -19.01 -18.53 -14.24
N PRO A 487 -18.99 -17.20 -14.45
CA PRO A 487 -19.44 -16.25 -13.43
C PRO A 487 -20.88 -16.53 -12.98
N ASP A 488 -21.75 -17.01 -13.87
CA ASP A 488 -23.15 -17.29 -13.54
C ASP A 488 -23.32 -18.51 -12.61
N GLN A 489 -22.38 -19.47 -12.64
CA GLN A 489 -22.39 -20.67 -11.79
C GLN A 489 -21.70 -20.45 -10.44
N ALA A 490 -20.57 -19.73 -10.43
CA ALA A 490 -19.87 -19.39 -9.19
C ALA A 490 -20.71 -18.45 -8.29
N GLU A 491 -21.45 -17.52 -8.90
CA GLU A 491 -22.43 -16.70 -8.20
C GLU A 491 -23.52 -17.55 -7.53
N GLN A 492 -23.92 -18.70 -8.09
CA GLN A 492 -24.92 -19.57 -7.49
C GLN A 492 -24.41 -20.31 -6.25
N ASN A 493 -23.16 -20.77 -6.24
CA ASN A 493 -22.52 -21.38 -5.07
C ASN A 493 -22.33 -20.37 -3.93
N LEU A 494 -21.93 -19.14 -4.28
CA LEU A 494 -21.91 -18.00 -3.35
C LEU A 494 -23.31 -17.68 -2.80
N VAL A 495 -24.33 -17.74 -3.65
CA VAL A 495 -25.74 -17.55 -3.28
C VAL A 495 -26.24 -18.70 -2.40
N GLU A 496 -25.76 -19.94 -2.57
CA GLU A 496 -26.14 -21.08 -1.73
C GLU A 496 -25.50 -21.00 -0.33
N ARG A 497 -24.23 -20.57 -0.25
CA ARG A 497 -23.59 -20.16 1.01
C ARG A 497 -24.29 -18.94 1.63
N PHE A 498 -24.78 -18.00 0.83
CA PHE A 498 -25.58 -16.88 1.32
C PHE A 498 -26.96 -17.29 1.83
N LYS A 499 -27.64 -18.23 1.16
CA LYS A 499 -28.89 -18.83 1.67
C LYS A 499 -28.68 -19.56 3.00
N SER A 500 -27.47 -20.05 3.26
CA SER A 500 -27.09 -20.64 4.55
C SER A 500 -26.85 -19.59 5.64
N PHE A 501 -26.47 -18.35 5.29
CA PHE A 501 -26.66 -17.16 6.14
C PHE A 501 -28.16 -16.80 6.20
N GLY A 502 -28.94 -17.64 6.87
CA GLY A 502 -30.39 -17.59 6.85
C GLY A 502 -30.96 -16.22 7.20
N LEU A 503 -32.17 -15.92 6.68
CA LEU A 503 -33.01 -14.76 7.01
C LEU A 503 -32.92 -14.31 8.49
N LEU A 504 -32.78 -15.25 9.42
CA LEU A 504 -32.60 -14.99 10.84
C LEU A 504 -31.35 -14.16 11.17
N THR A 505 -30.24 -14.38 10.48
CA THR A 505 -28.98 -13.61 10.61
C THR A 505 -29.17 -12.17 10.17
N VAL A 506 -29.83 -11.92 9.04
CA VAL A 506 -30.11 -10.56 8.54
C VAL A 506 -31.06 -9.82 9.48
N LEU A 507 -32.14 -10.49 9.92
CA LEU A 507 -33.08 -9.91 10.88
C LEU A 507 -32.41 -9.64 12.23
N GLY A 508 -31.56 -10.55 12.70
CA GLY A 508 -30.79 -10.43 13.93
C GLY A 508 -29.76 -9.31 13.87
N ALA A 509 -29.01 -9.20 12.78
CA ALA A 509 -28.02 -8.15 12.57
C ALA A 509 -28.67 -6.76 12.55
N GLY A 510 -29.79 -6.61 11.82
CA GLY A 510 -30.55 -5.35 11.80
C GLY A 510 -31.10 -4.98 13.18
N LEU A 511 -31.65 -5.95 13.92
CA LEU A 511 -32.16 -5.71 15.27
C LEU A 511 -31.05 -5.34 16.27
N ILE A 512 -29.90 -6.02 16.20
CA ILE A 512 -28.75 -5.75 17.07
C ILE A 512 -28.21 -4.35 16.81
N ASP A 513 -28.05 -3.95 15.55
CA ASP A 513 -27.59 -2.60 15.22
C ASP A 513 -28.64 -1.54 15.62
N GLY A 514 -29.94 -1.82 15.45
CA GLY A 514 -31.01 -0.94 15.92
C GLY A 514 -31.07 -0.73 17.44
N LEU A 515 -30.40 -1.60 18.21
CA LEU A 515 -30.26 -1.52 19.67
C LEU A 515 -28.91 -0.95 20.10
N ASN A 516 -28.14 -0.36 19.18
CA ASN A 516 -26.82 0.17 19.49
C ASN A 516 -26.88 1.34 20.51
N PRO A 517 -25.80 1.57 21.30
CA PRO A 517 -25.78 2.59 22.34
C PRO A 517 -26.00 4.03 21.84
N CYS A 518 -25.60 4.31 20.59
CA CYS A 518 -25.73 5.63 19.96
C CYS A 518 -27.19 5.95 19.59
N ALA A 519 -27.87 5.02 18.91
CA ALA A 519 -29.27 5.05 18.55
C ALA A 519 -30.17 5.08 19.79
N PHE A 520 -29.79 4.38 20.86
CA PHE A 520 -30.53 4.46 22.11
C PHE A 520 -30.38 5.82 22.80
N ALA A 521 -29.18 6.42 22.78
CA ALA A 521 -28.95 7.75 23.35
C ALA A 521 -29.73 8.84 22.60
N THR A 522 -29.76 8.77 21.27
CA THR A 522 -30.49 9.71 20.41
C THR A 522 -31.99 9.57 20.64
N LEU A 523 -32.50 8.35 20.74
CA LEU A 523 -33.88 8.02 21.06
C LEU A 523 -34.31 8.57 22.44
N VAL A 524 -33.51 8.37 23.49
CA VAL A 524 -33.82 8.89 24.83
C VAL A 524 -33.81 10.42 24.85
N PHE A 525 -32.85 11.05 24.18
CA PHE A 525 -32.78 12.50 24.04
C PHE A 525 -34.01 13.04 23.32
N PHE A 526 -34.41 12.40 22.22
CA PHE A 526 -35.53 12.81 21.39
C PHE A 526 -36.87 12.65 22.11
N ILE A 527 -37.10 11.53 22.79
CA ILE A 527 -38.30 11.33 23.63
C ILE A 527 -38.34 12.31 24.79
N SER A 528 -37.20 12.57 25.44
CA SER A 528 -37.11 13.57 26.50
C SER A 528 -37.50 14.94 25.96
N TYR A 529 -36.98 15.33 24.80
CA TYR A 529 -37.31 16.59 24.12
C TYR A 529 -38.80 16.71 23.77
N LEU A 530 -39.40 15.65 23.20
CA LEU A 530 -40.83 15.63 22.85
C LEU A 530 -41.72 15.69 24.10
N THR A 531 -41.31 15.04 25.18
CA THR A 531 -42.00 15.09 26.46
C THR A 531 -41.89 16.48 27.10
N PHE A 532 -40.73 17.14 27.00
CA PHE A 532 -40.48 18.49 27.55
C PHE A 532 -41.16 19.61 26.75
N THR A 533 -41.37 19.43 25.45
CA THR A 533 -42.10 20.39 24.60
C THR A 533 -43.63 20.32 24.80
N GLY A 534 -44.12 19.45 25.69
CA GLY A 534 -45.54 19.34 26.04
C GLY A 534 -46.40 18.70 24.95
N ARG A 535 -45.79 18.17 23.89
CA ARG A 535 -46.51 17.49 22.80
C ARG A 535 -46.90 16.09 23.23
N ARG A 536 -48.15 15.71 22.94
CA ARG A 536 -48.74 14.43 23.37
C ARG A 536 -49.55 13.81 22.23
N GLY A 537 -49.73 12.50 22.30
CA GLY A 537 -50.55 11.76 21.33
C GLY A 537 -49.96 11.79 19.93
N ARG A 538 -50.76 12.19 18.93
CA ARG A 538 -50.43 12.04 17.50
C ARG A 538 -49.19 12.84 17.08
N ASP A 539 -48.90 13.96 17.71
CA ASP A 539 -47.74 14.79 17.36
C ASP A 539 -46.41 14.08 17.62
N VAL A 540 -46.32 13.30 18.70
CA VAL A 540 -45.13 12.49 19.04
C VAL A 540 -44.95 11.38 18.01
N LEU A 541 -46.05 10.77 17.58
CA LEU A 541 -46.03 9.69 16.59
C LEU A 541 -45.59 10.20 15.21
N PHE A 542 -46.13 11.33 14.73
CA PHE A 542 -45.73 11.89 13.43
C PHE A 542 -44.28 12.35 13.41
N VAL A 543 -43.83 13.00 14.48
CA VAL A 543 -42.44 13.47 14.60
C VAL A 543 -41.47 12.29 14.74
N GLY A 544 -41.84 11.28 15.53
CA GLY A 544 -41.07 10.04 15.67
C GLY A 544 -40.99 9.22 14.38
N LEU A 545 -42.10 9.08 13.66
CA LEU A 545 -42.12 8.38 12.36
C LEU A 545 -41.29 9.11 11.31
N SER A 546 -41.30 10.46 11.31
CA SER A 546 -40.48 11.26 10.42
C SER A 546 -38.99 11.12 10.71
N PHE A 547 -38.61 11.04 11.99
CA PHE A 547 -37.24 10.74 12.41
C PHE A 547 -36.83 9.34 11.94
N ALA A 548 -37.64 8.32 12.23
CA ALA A 548 -37.40 6.94 11.80
C ALA A 548 -37.30 6.80 10.27
N LEU A 549 -38.09 7.57 9.52
CA LEU A 549 -38.01 7.61 8.06
C LEU A 549 -36.69 8.21 7.57
N GLY A 550 -36.20 9.28 8.21
CA GLY A 550 -34.89 9.85 7.89
C GLY A 550 -33.76 8.85 8.12
N VAL A 551 -33.82 8.15 9.23
CA VAL A 551 -32.89 7.07 9.58
C VAL A 551 -32.93 5.94 8.53
N PHE A 552 -34.14 5.43 8.23
CA PHE A 552 -34.36 4.37 7.25
C PHE A 552 -33.82 4.72 5.86
N LEU A 553 -34.15 5.92 5.35
CA LEU A 553 -33.72 6.35 4.02
C LEU A 553 -32.21 6.54 3.95
N THR A 554 -31.57 7.01 5.02
CA THR A 554 -30.11 7.15 5.07
C THR A 554 -29.44 5.79 4.93
N TYR A 555 -29.83 4.82 5.74
CA TYR A 555 -29.30 3.46 5.68
C TYR A 555 -29.59 2.77 4.35
N LEU A 556 -30.78 2.99 3.77
CA LEU A 556 -31.12 2.46 2.45
C LEU A 556 -30.26 3.08 1.34
N LEU A 557 -30.07 4.41 1.33
CA LEU A 557 -29.25 5.11 0.34
C LEU A 557 -27.77 4.71 0.43
N VAL A 558 -27.27 4.57 1.66
CA VAL A 558 -25.92 4.06 1.92
C VAL A 558 -25.79 2.62 1.41
N GLY A 559 -26.75 1.76 1.78
CA GLY A 559 -26.77 0.35 1.41
C GLY A 559 -26.77 0.15 -0.09
N VAL A 560 -27.59 0.90 -0.85
CA VAL A 560 -27.67 0.82 -2.33
C VAL A 560 -26.37 1.29 -3.02
N GLY A 561 -25.39 1.83 -2.28
CA GLY A 561 -24.06 2.12 -2.82
C GLY A 561 -23.83 3.55 -3.28
N LEU A 562 -24.69 4.52 -2.90
CA LEU A 562 -24.44 5.95 -3.15
C LEU A 562 -23.11 6.42 -2.52
N LEU A 563 -22.64 5.71 -1.48
CA LEU A 563 -21.34 5.93 -0.86
C LEU A 563 -20.15 5.32 -1.62
N ARG A 564 -20.35 4.46 -2.63
CA ARG A 564 -19.24 3.90 -3.44
C ARG A 564 -18.54 4.99 -4.25
N ALA A 565 -19.31 5.94 -4.79
CA ALA A 565 -18.81 7.15 -5.47
C ALA A 565 -18.10 8.13 -4.52
N VAL A 566 -18.37 8.03 -3.22
CA VAL A 566 -17.81 8.91 -2.19
C VAL A 566 -16.57 8.27 -1.55
N GLN A 567 -16.58 6.97 -1.31
CA GLN A 567 -15.46 6.19 -0.75
C GLN A 567 -14.30 5.96 -1.73
N SER A 568 -14.51 6.10 -3.05
CA SER A 568 -13.43 6.09 -4.05
C SER A 568 -12.52 7.33 -3.97
N LEU A 569 -12.86 8.32 -3.15
CA LEU A 569 -12.03 9.48 -2.89
C LEU A 569 -11.01 9.14 -1.80
N SER A 570 -9.72 9.30 -2.13
CA SER A 570 -8.56 9.01 -1.27
C SER A 570 -8.61 9.65 0.12
N PHE A 571 -9.33 10.77 0.28
CA PHE A 571 -9.52 11.46 1.56
C PHE A 571 -10.31 10.65 2.61
N PHE A 572 -11.18 9.71 2.21
CA PHE A 572 -12.03 8.97 3.16
C PHE A 572 -11.26 7.98 4.04
N SER A 573 -10.13 7.44 3.58
CA SER A 573 -9.31 6.53 4.39
C SER A 573 -8.65 7.29 5.56
N THR A 574 -8.12 8.48 5.29
CA THR A 574 -7.55 9.40 6.30
C THR A 574 -8.64 9.93 7.22
N LEU A 575 -9.78 10.37 6.66
CA LEU A 575 -10.92 10.83 7.45
C LEU A 575 -11.46 9.72 8.36
N GLY A 576 -11.54 8.48 7.88
CA GLY A 576 -11.96 7.31 8.64
C GLY A 576 -11.08 7.07 9.87
N LYS A 577 -9.75 7.12 9.71
CA LYS A 577 -8.79 7.00 10.84
C LYS A 577 -9.03 8.07 11.90
N TRP A 578 -9.18 9.33 11.48
CA TRP A 578 -9.44 10.46 12.39
C TRP A 578 -10.80 10.36 13.08
N VAL A 579 -11.85 10.02 12.34
CA VAL A 579 -13.20 9.85 12.89
C VAL A 579 -13.20 8.73 13.93
N TYR A 580 -12.52 7.62 13.66
CA TYR A 580 -12.43 6.50 14.58
C TYR A 580 -11.63 6.83 15.84
N LEU A 581 -10.50 7.56 15.72
CA LEU A 581 -9.71 8.05 16.85
C LEU A 581 -10.49 9.06 17.70
N VAL A 582 -11.16 10.03 17.06
CA VAL A 582 -12.00 11.02 17.73
C VAL A 582 -13.17 10.34 18.45
N THR A 583 -13.77 9.32 17.85
CA THR A 583 -14.87 8.56 18.45
C THR A 583 -14.38 7.70 19.63
N ALA A 584 -13.22 7.05 19.51
CA ALA A 584 -12.61 6.32 20.61
C ALA A 584 -12.27 7.25 21.79
N LEU A 585 -11.71 8.43 21.52
CA LEU A 585 -11.43 9.45 22.52
C LEU A 585 -12.73 9.96 23.16
N LEU A 586 -13.76 10.23 22.37
CA LEU A 586 -15.06 10.67 22.86
C LEU A 586 -15.69 9.59 23.76
N CYS A 587 -15.65 8.33 23.36
CA CYS A 587 -16.10 7.19 24.17
C CYS A 587 -15.32 7.08 25.48
N ALA A 588 -14.00 7.29 25.46
CA ALA A 588 -13.17 7.29 26.67
C ALA A 588 -13.56 8.43 27.63
N VAL A 589 -13.74 9.64 27.10
CA VAL A 589 -14.20 10.80 27.87
C VAL A 589 -15.60 10.55 28.44
N LEU A 590 -16.53 10.04 27.62
CA LEU A 590 -17.88 9.70 28.05
C LEU A 590 -17.87 8.58 29.10
N ALA A 591 -16.99 7.60 29.00
CA ALA A 591 -16.81 6.56 30.02
C ALA A 591 -16.40 7.18 31.36
N VAL A 592 -15.33 7.99 31.38
CA VAL A 592 -14.83 8.67 32.59
C VAL A 592 -15.92 9.53 33.23
N LEU A 593 -16.59 10.37 32.44
CA LEU A 593 -17.66 11.24 32.92
C LEU A 593 -18.87 10.44 33.41
N THR A 594 -19.20 9.33 32.74
CA THR A 594 -20.31 8.44 33.13
C THR A 594 -20.01 7.67 34.42
N PHE A 595 -18.76 7.27 34.66
CA PHE A 595 -18.32 6.69 35.93
C PHE A 595 -18.34 7.71 37.06
N HIS A 596 -17.90 8.94 36.80
CA HIS A 596 -18.01 10.04 37.77
C HIS A 596 -19.48 10.30 38.17
N ASP A 597 -20.36 10.31 37.17
CA ASP A 597 -21.81 10.39 37.35
C ASP A 597 -22.41 9.19 38.10
N PHE A 598 -21.88 7.97 37.90
CA PHE A 598 -22.25 6.79 38.68
C PHE A 598 -21.95 6.97 40.17
N PHE A 599 -20.75 7.45 40.51
CA PHE A 599 -20.38 7.70 41.91
C PHE A 599 -21.26 8.79 42.55
N LYS A 600 -21.58 9.86 41.83
CA LYS A 600 -22.52 10.91 42.28
C LYS A 600 -23.96 10.39 42.43
N ALA A 601 -24.45 9.61 41.47
CA ALA A 601 -25.77 8.99 41.53
C ALA A 601 -25.88 8.00 42.71
N ARG A 602 -24.81 7.24 43.02
CA ARG A 602 -24.75 6.34 44.17
C ARG A 602 -24.76 7.08 45.52
N LYS A 603 -24.26 8.31 45.56
CA LYS A 603 -24.33 9.21 46.72
C LYS A 603 -25.69 9.93 46.86
N GLY A 604 -26.62 9.72 45.93
CA GLY A 604 -27.95 10.35 45.95
C GLY A 604 -28.00 11.76 45.36
N GLN A 605 -26.91 12.23 44.73
CA GLN A 605 -26.78 13.56 44.14
C GLN A 605 -27.09 13.53 42.62
N ALA A 606 -28.24 12.98 42.24
CA ALA A 606 -28.61 12.82 40.82
C ALA A 606 -28.81 14.17 40.09
N SER A 607 -29.04 15.26 40.82
CA SER A 607 -29.20 16.61 40.26
C SER A 607 -27.88 17.33 39.93
N GLU A 608 -26.73 16.82 40.41
CA GLU A 608 -25.39 17.41 40.24
C GLU A 608 -24.51 16.63 39.25
N MET A 609 -25.15 15.80 38.44
CA MET A 609 -24.49 14.99 37.43
C MET A 609 -23.87 15.89 36.35
N THR A 610 -22.67 15.54 35.93
CA THR A 610 -21.80 16.32 35.05
C THR A 610 -22.31 16.26 33.61
N LEU A 611 -22.90 15.13 33.20
CA LEU A 611 -23.61 14.99 31.91
C LEU A 611 -25.06 15.51 31.95
N ALA A 612 -25.50 16.19 33.02
CA ALA A 612 -26.82 16.80 33.04
C ALA A 612 -26.86 18.07 32.19
N LEU A 613 -27.92 18.25 31.41
CA LEU A 613 -28.09 19.41 30.55
C LEU A 613 -28.11 20.70 31.40
N PRO A 614 -27.20 21.66 31.20
CA PRO A 614 -27.13 22.87 32.02
C PRO A 614 -28.41 23.70 31.88
N MET A 615 -28.93 24.19 33.01
CA MET A 615 -30.19 24.95 33.09
C MET A 615 -30.23 26.17 32.16
N GLY A 616 -29.08 26.76 31.83
CA GLY A 616 -28.95 27.86 30.87
C GLY A 616 -29.26 27.47 29.42
N LEU A 617 -28.75 26.32 28.96
CA LEU A 617 -29.06 25.78 27.64
C LEU A 617 -30.52 25.33 27.56
N ARG A 618 -31.00 24.68 28.64
CA ARG A 618 -32.42 24.32 28.81
C ARG A 618 -33.32 25.55 28.66
N ARG A 619 -32.97 26.70 29.26
CA ARG A 619 -33.72 27.96 29.13
C ARG A 619 -33.61 28.62 27.75
N ARG A 620 -32.45 28.55 27.07
CA ARG A 620 -32.32 29.06 25.69
C ARG A 620 -33.17 28.26 24.71
N ILE A 621 -33.20 26.94 24.88
CA ILE A 621 -34.10 26.03 24.17
C ILE A 621 -35.57 26.44 24.43
N HIS A 622 -35.97 26.75 25.66
CA HIS A 622 -37.31 27.27 25.97
C HIS A 622 -37.66 28.61 25.28
N LYS A 623 -36.68 29.47 25.01
CA LYS A 623 -36.91 30.77 24.34
C LYS A 623 -37.20 30.58 22.84
N VAL A 624 -36.48 29.66 22.19
CA VAL A 624 -36.74 29.26 20.78
C VAL A 624 -38.06 28.49 20.64
N ILE A 625 -38.44 27.71 21.67
CA ILE A 625 -39.67 26.90 21.68
C ILE A 625 -40.96 27.73 21.86
N ARG A 626 -40.89 28.95 22.42
CA ARG A 626 -42.08 29.78 22.65
C ARG A 626 -42.55 30.50 21.39
N GLU A 627 -41.70 30.64 20.38
CA GLU A 627 -42.13 31.05 19.04
C GLU A 627 -42.69 29.83 18.31
N SER A 628 -43.95 29.95 17.88
CA SER A 628 -44.77 28.87 17.34
C SER A 628 -44.21 28.26 16.05
N ALA A 629 -43.25 27.35 16.15
CA ALA A 629 -42.86 26.52 15.03
C ALA A 629 -44.00 25.51 14.74
N ARG A 630 -44.64 25.67 13.57
CA ARG A 630 -45.72 24.81 13.06
C ARG A 630 -45.29 23.33 13.08
N LEU A 631 -46.22 22.41 13.30
CA LEU A 631 -45.97 20.95 13.31
C LEU A 631 -45.11 20.48 12.11
N ARG A 632 -45.33 21.07 10.93
CA ARG A 632 -44.54 20.80 9.70
C ARG A 632 -43.04 21.08 9.84
N ALA A 633 -42.66 22.16 10.51
CA ALA A 633 -41.25 22.49 10.73
C ALA A 633 -40.58 21.46 11.65
N PHE A 634 -41.30 20.96 12.66
CA PHE A 634 -40.80 19.93 13.56
C PHE A 634 -40.63 18.57 12.89
N VAL A 635 -41.56 18.18 12.02
CA VAL A 635 -41.46 16.96 11.21
C VAL A 635 -40.22 17.04 10.30
N ALA A 636 -40.01 18.18 9.62
CA ALA A 636 -38.83 18.38 8.78
C ALA A 636 -37.51 18.37 9.57
N VAL A 637 -37.45 19.05 10.73
CA VAL A 637 -36.27 19.05 11.59
C VAL A 637 -35.98 17.64 12.12
N ALA A 638 -37.02 16.88 12.50
CA ALA A 638 -36.87 15.51 12.96
C ALA A 638 -36.34 14.59 11.86
N PHE A 639 -36.83 14.72 10.63
CA PHE A 639 -36.31 14.00 9.48
C PHE A 639 -34.82 14.29 9.25
N GLY A 640 -34.45 15.58 9.18
CA GLY A 640 -33.05 15.97 8.97
C GLY A 640 -32.12 15.57 10.13
N THR A 641 -32.64 15.61 11.37
CA THR A 641 -31.90 15.10 12.54
C THR A 641 -31.68 13.60 12.42
N GLY A 642 -32.69 12.83 12.00
CA GLY A 642 -32.55 11.39 11.74
C GLY A 642 -31.47 11.09 10.71
N PHE A 643 -31.47 11.84 9.59
CA PHE A 643 -30.46 11.70 8.55
C PHE A 643 -29.02 11.96 9.06
N ILE A 644 -28.80 13.09 9.73
CA ILE A 644 -27.47 13.45 10.24
C ILE A 644 -26.99 12.45 11.30
N VAL A 645 -27.88 12.06 12.22
CA VAL A 645 -27.57 11.09 13.27
C VAL A 645 -27.20 9.74 12.67
N SER A 646 -27.92 9.26 11.65
CA SER A 646 -27.58 8.00 10.99
C SER A 646 -26.25 8.04 10.25
N LEU A 647 -25.86 9.18 9.66
CA LEU A 647 -24.51 9.33 9.09
C LEU A 647 -23.41 9.23 10.16
N LEU A 648 -23.66 9.79 11.35
CA LEU A 648 -22.74 9.68 12.49
C LEU A 648 -22.71 8.25 13.06
N GLU A 649 -23.85 7.57 13.11
CA GLU A 649 -23.95 6.16 13.54
C GLU A 649 -23.19 5.22 12.59
N LEU A 650 -23.25 5.47 11.28
CA LEU A 650 -22.48 4.75 10.26
C LEU A 650 -20.97 4.76 10.51
N ALA A 651 -20.43 5.84 11.07
CA ALA A 651 -19.03 5.90 11.47
C ALA A 651 -18.70 4.99 12.68
N CYS A 652 -19.69 4.69 13.51
CA CYS A 652 -19.53 3.92 14.75
C CYS A 652 -19.86 2.42 14.59
N THR A 653 -20.86 2.08 13.77
CA THR A 653 -21.36 0.69 13.60
C THR A 653 -21.31 0.19 12.15
N GLY A 654 -20.98 1.05 11.18
CA GLY A 654 -20.98 0.73 9.76
C GLY A 654 -19.92 -0.29 9.32
N GLN A 655 -18.87 -0.53 10.08
CA GLN A 655 -17.78 -1.43 9.66
C GLN A 655 -18.18 -2.92 9.62
N VAL A 656 -19.16 -3.34 10.42
CA VAL A 656 -19.69 -4.72 10.37
C VAL A 656 -20.81 -4.84 9.33
N TYR A 657 -21.52 -3.74 9.09
CA TYR A 657 -22.71 -3.66 8.23
C TYR A 657 -22.38 -3.54 6.74
N LEU A 658 -21.39 -2.71 6.42
CA LEU A 658 -21.08 -2.26 5.06
C LEU A 658 -20.41 -3.36 4.21
N PRO A 659 -19.45 -4.16 4.70
CA PRO A 659 -18.84 -5.23 3.90
C PRO A 659 -19.84 -6.34 3.53
N THR A 660 -20.74 -6.72 4.45
CA THR A 660 -21.74 -7.77 4.21
C THR A 660 -22.77 -7.36 3.16
N ILE A 661 -23.19 -6.09 3.14
CA ILE A 661 -24.19 -5.61 2.17
C ILE A 661 -23.55 -5.26 0.82
N MET A 662 -22.33 -4.72 0.83
CA MET A 662 -21.57 -4.50 -0.40
C MET A 662 -21.30 -5.82 -1.13
N PHE A 663 -20.99 -6.89 -0.40
CA PHE A 663 -20.86 -8.24 -0.94
C PHE A 663 -22.17 -8.76 -1.54
N VAL A 664 -23.32 -8.44 -0.92
CA VAL A 664 -24.64 -8.90 -1.37
C VAL A 664 -25.13 -8.13 -2.62
N LEU A 665 -24.73 -6.87 -2.79
CA LEU A 665 -25.12 -6.05 -3.95
C LEU A 665 -24.17 -6.16 -5.14
N SER A 666 -22.99 -6.77 -4.98
CA SER A 666 -22.06 -7.01 -6.09
C SER A 666 -22.43 -8.22 -6.95
N VAL A 667 -23.50 -8.97 -6.61
CA VAL A 667 -23.98 -10.14 -7.37
C VAL A 667 -25.15 -9.73 -8.29
N PRO A 668 -24.95 -9.62 -9.62
CA PRO A 668 -25.93 -9.09 -10.57
C PRO A 668 -27.23 -9.90 -10.66
N ASN A 669 -27.15 -11.23 -10.53
CA ASN A 669 -28.27 -12.13 -10.83
C ASN A 669 -29.37 -12.18 -9.74
N MET A 670 -29.20 -11.47 -8.61
CA MET A 670 -30.12 -11.47 -7.46
C MET A 670 -30.37 -10.07 -6.87
N ALA A 671 -30.17 -8.99 -7.64
CA ALA A 671 -30.33 -7.60 -7.16
C ALA A 671 -31.66 -7.34 -6.44
N ALA A 672 -32.76 -7.96 -6.88
CA ALA A 672 -34.08 -7.83 -6.25
C ALA A 672 -34.16 -8.49 -4.86
N GLN A 673 -33.52 -9.66 -4.68
CA GLN A 673 -33.47 -10.34 -3.37
C GLN A 673 -32.49 -9.65 -2.42
N ALA A 674 -31.33 -9.22 -2.93
CA ALA A 674 -30.38 -8.39 -2.21
C ALA A 674 -31.03 -7.11 -1.67
N PHE A 675 -31.78 -6.41 -2.53
CA PHE A 675 -32.56 -5.24 -2.14
C PHE A 675 -33.64 -5.56 -1.09
N LEU A 676 -34.29 -6.73 -1.19
CA LEU A 676 -35.28 -7.17 -0.20
C LEU A 676 -34.63 -7.45 1.17
N TYR A 677 -33.47 -8.11 1.21
CA TYR A 677 -32.72 -8.34 2.45
C TYR A 677 -32.21 -7.02 3.06
N LEU A 678 -31.74 -6.08 2.23
CA LEU A 678 -31.39 -4.73 2.66
C LEU A 678 -32.61 -4.02 3.27
N LEU A 679 -33.78 -4.12 2.63
CA LEU A 679 -35.00 -3.52 3.13
C LEU A 679 -35.46 -4.15 4.45
N LEU A 680 -35.37 -5.48 4.56
CA LEU A 680 -35.67 -6.21 5.80
C LEU A 680 -34.70 -5.85 6.92
N TYR A 681 -33.41 -5.71 6.62
CA TYR A 681 -32.42 -5.21 7.56
C TYR A 681 -32.82 -3.82 8.06
N CYS A 682 -33.02 -2.86 7.15
CA CYS A 682 -33.34 -1.48 7.50
C CYS A 682 -34.64 -1.39 8.30
N LEU A 683 -35.61 -2.27 8.02
CA LEU A 683 -36.85 -2.37 8.77
C LEU A 683 -36.61 -2.87 10.20
N MET A 684 -35.78 -3.90 10.38
CA MET A 684 -35.40 -4.41 11.70
C MET A 684 -34.56 -3.42 12.50
N PHE A 685 -33.72 -2.63 11.81
CA PHE A 685 -32.94 -1.56 12.40
C PHE A 685 -33.82 -0.46 13.00
N ILE A 686 -34.86 -0.02 12.29
CA ILE A 686 -35.78 1.01 12.82
C ILE A 686 -36.87 0.43 13.74
N ALA A 687 -37.05 -0.89 13.81
CA ALA A 687 -38.12 -1.51 14.59
C ALA A 687 -38.07 -1.13 16.09
N PRO A 688 -36.92 -1.14 16.78
CA PRO A 688 -36.81 -0.64 18.16
C PRO A 688 -37.29 0.81 18.31
N LEU A 689 -36.94 1.71 17.39
CA LEU A 689 -37.37 3.11 17.41
C LEU A 689 -38.89 3.21 17.31
N ILE A 690 -39.49 2.50 16.34
CA ILE A 690 -40.94 2.49 16.14
C ILE A 690 -41.66 1.98 17.39
N VAL A 691 -41.17 0.88 18.00
CA VAL A 691 -41.74 0.33 19.24
C VAL A 691 -41.75 1.38 20.34
N VAL A 692 -40.66 2.12 20.55
CA VAL A 692 -40.63 3.12 21.61
C VAL A 692 -41.56 4.31 21.32
N PHE A 693 -41.66 4.77 20.08
CA PHE A 693 -42.63 5.83 19.74
C PHE A 693 -44.08 5.39 19.96
N ILE A 694 -44.41 4.14 19.64
CA ILE A 694 -45.72 3.54 19.93
C ILE A 694 -45.97 3.48 21.43
N LEU A 695 -45.01 3.01 22.22
CA LEU A 695 -45.12 2.97 23.69
C LEU A 695 -45.31 4.38 24.28
N SER A 696 -44.62 5.38 23.74
CA SER A 696 -44.78 6.78 24.11
C SER A 696 -46.15 7.34 23.72
N TYR A 697 -46.74 6.89 22.61
CA TYR A 697 -48.09 7.28 22.15
C TYR A 697 -49.18 6.75 23.10
N PHE A 698 -49.10 5.49 23.50
CA PHE A 698 -50.05 4.87 24.43
C PHE A 698 -49.89 5.33 25.89
N GLY A 699 -48.93 6.20 26.16
CA GLY A 699 -48.84 6.90 27.44
C GLY A 699 -48.43 5.99 28.59
N THR A 700 -47.47 5.07 28.38
CA THR A 700 -46.69 4.54 29.51
C THR A 700 -46.11 5.75 30.24
N THR A 701 -46.73 6.11 31.37
CA THR A 701 -46.57 7.43 31.97
C THR A 701 -45.08 7.78 32.08
N SER A 702 -44.66 8.87 31.47
CA SER A 702 -43.29 9.38 31.57
C SER A 702 -42.86 9.51 33.04
N GLU A 703 -43.79 9.63 33.99
CA GLU A 703 -43.54 9.52 35.42
C GLU A 703 -43.14 8.12 35.92
N GLN A 704 -43.76 7.03 35.46
CA GLN A 704 -43.37 5.67 35.85
C GLN A 704 -42.03 5.28 35.22
N LEU A 705 -41.81 5.64 33.95
CA LEU A 705 -40.53 5.43 33.28
C LEU A 705 -39.43 6.31 33.91
N SER A 706 -39.71 7.59 34.19
CA SER A 706 -38.79 8.48 34.92
C SER A 706 -38.56 8.03 36.37
N LYS A 707 -39.56 7.49 37.07
CA LYS A 707 -39.39 6.87 38.40
C LYS A 707 -38.55 5.59 38.33
N PHE A 708 -38.71 4.78 37.29
CA PHE A 708 -37.90 3.58 37.06
C PHE A 708 -36.44 3.96 36.76
N VAL A 709 -36.22 4.91 35.85
CA VAL A 709 -34.90 5.42 35.46
C VAL A 709 -34.22 6.15 36.62
N SER A 710 -34.93 7.00 37.37
CA SER A 710 -34.39 7.68 38.57
C SER A 710 -34.03 6.69 39.68
N ARG A 711 -34.83 5.65 39.90
CA ARG A 711 -34.54 4.59 40.89
C ARG A 711 -33.33 3.73 40.50
N HIS A 712 -33.10 3.54 39.21
CA HIS A 712 -31.98 2.74 38.69
C HIS A 712 -30.86 3.58 38.05
N THR A 713 -30.81 4.90 38.29
CA THR A 713 -29.85 5.79 37.63
C THR A 713 -28.40 5.35 37.85
N SER A 714 -28.07 4.88 39.05
CA SER A 714 -26.74 4.35 39.35
C SER A 714 -26.44 3.08 38.54
N THR A 715 -27.34 2.10 38.52
CA THR A 715 -27.16 0.87 37.73
C THR A 715 -27.07 1.15 36.23
N ILE A 716 -27.91 2.06 35.71
CA ILE A 716 -27.91 2.46 34.31
C ILE A 716 -26.58 3.13 33.96
N LYS A 717 -26.11 4.10 34.76
CA LYS A 717 -24.83 4.77 34.53
C LYS A 717 -23.65 3.81 34.61
N LEU A 718 -23.67 2.84 35.51
CA LEU A 718 -22.65 1.80 35.58
C LEU A 718 -22.61 0.95 34.30
N LEU A 719 -23.77 0.45 33.85
CA LEU A 719 -23.87 -0.35 32.63
C LEU A 719 -23.43 0.45 31.40
N THR A 720 -23.89 1.69 31.25
CA THR A 720 -23.50 2.58 30.15
C THR A 720 -22.00 2.90 30.18
N GLY A 721 -21.42 3.12 31.37
CA GLY A 721 -19.98 3.33 31.53
C GLY A 721 -19.16 2.10 31.13
N LEU A 722 -19.60 0.89 31.51
CA LEU A 722 -18.96 -0.36 31.10
C LEU A 722 -19.04 -0.59 29.59
N VAL A 723 -20.16 -0.24 28.95
CA VAL A 723 -20.31 -0.30 27.48
C VAL A 723 -19.34 0.66 26.80
N PHE A 724 -19.22 1.92 27.27
CA PHE A 724 -18.26 2.86 26.70
C PHE A 724 -16.80 2.42 26.89
N VAL A 725 -16.45 1.79 28.02
CA VAL A 725 -15.12 1.17 28.21
C VAL A 725 -14.91 0.03 27.23
N GLY A 726 -15.89 -0.86 27.06
CA GLY A 726 -15.80 -1.97 26.10
C GLY A 726 -15.61 -1.48 24.67
N LEU A 727 -16.39 -0.49 24.24
CA LEU A 727 -16.24 0.17 22.93
C LEU A 727 -14.89 0.85 22.78
N THR A 728 -14.41 1.55 23.80
CA THR A 728 -13.08 2.20 23.77
C THR A 728 -11.99 1.15 23.57
N LEU A 729 -12.01 0.07 24.34
CA LEU A 729 -11.02 -1.01 24.24
C LEU A 729 -11.06 -1.72 22.88
N TRP A 730 -12.25 -2.02 22.38
CA TRP A 730 -12.43 -2.63 21.06
C TRP A 730 -11.92 -1.69 19.95
N MET A 731 -12.28 -0.41 20.00
CA MET A 731 -11.83 0.56 19.00
C MET A 731 -10.32 0.79 19.07
N THR A 732 -9.72 0.84 20.26
CA THR A 732 -8.25 0.96 20.36
C THR A 732 -7.53 -0.29 19.85
N TRP A 733 -8.15 -1.46 19.98
CA TRP A 733 -7.61 -2.72 19.46
C TRP A 733 -7.59 -2.76 17.94
N THR A 734 -8.71 -2.42 17.32
CA THR A 734 -8.85 -2.40 15.85
C THR A 734 -7.98 -1.32 15.22
N LEU A 735 -7.69 -0.23 15.94
CA LEU A 735 -6.75 0.81 15.51
C LEU A 735 -5.28 0.42 15.62
N ALA A 736 -4.88 -0.49 16.51
CA ALA A 736 -3.47 -0.78 16.75
C ALA A 736 -2.71 -1.22 15.46
N PRO A 737 -3.24 -2.13 14.63
CA PRO A 737 -2.59 -2.51 13.37
C PRO A 737 -2.54 -1.37 12.35
N LEU A 738 -3.50 -0.44 12.37
CA LEU A 738 -3.56 0.72 11.48
C LEU A 738 -2.44 1.75 11.73
N PHE A 739 -1.77 1.67 12.90
CA PHE A 739 -0.61 2.47 13.27
C PHE A 739 0.68 1.64 13.42
N GLY A 740 0.74 0.45 12.80
CA GLY A 740 1.94 -0.42 12.83
C GLY A 740 2.23 -1.05 14.21
N LEU A 741 1.32 -0.93 15.18
CA LEU A 741 1.45 -1.59 16.48
C LEU A 741 0.88 -3.01 16.39
N GLN A 742 1.67 -4.01 16.76
CA GLN A 742 1.14 -5.36 16.97
C GLN A 742 0.06 -5.29 18.06
N ALA A 743 -1.13 -5.82 17.77
CA ALA A 743 -2.23 -5.84 18.74
C ALA A 743 -1.75 -6.55 20.02
N PRO A 744 -1.80 -5.89 21.20
CA PRO A 744 -1.03 -6.34 22.36
C PRO A 744 -1.49 -7.66 23.00
N TRP A 745 -2.56 -8.29 22.50
CA TRP A 745 -3.08 -9.55 23.03
C TRP A 745 -3.60 -10.43 21.86
N ASN A 746 -3.88 -11.71 22.10
CA ASN A 746 -4.45 -12.62 21.08
C ASN A 746 -5.99 -12.70 21.27
N GLY A 747 -6.76 -13.12 20.25
CA GLY A 747 -8.25 -13.15 20.26
C GLY A 747 -8.95 -13.87 21.44
N LEU A 748 -8.21 -14.59 22.28
CA LEU A 748 -8.68 -15.17 23.54
C LEU A 748 -8.96 -14.11 24.64
N SER A 749 -8.29 -12.96 24.61
CA SER A 749 -8.37 -11.92 25.65
C SER A 749 -9.57 -10.96 25.50
N SER A 750 -10.06 -10.75 24.26
CA SER A 750 -11.26 -9.96 23.99
C SER A 750 -12.53 -10.68 24.48
N GLY A 751 -12.57 -12.01 24.36
CA GLY A 751 -13.57 -12.86 25.05
C GLY A 751 -13.48 -12.73 26.57
N ALA A 752 -12.27 -12.70 27.13
CA ALA A 752 -12.06 -12.53 28.57
C ALA A 752 -12.52 -11.15 29.08
N ALA A 753 -12.36 -10.07 28.32
CA ALA A 753 -12.86 -8.75 28.68
C ALA A 753 -14.40 -8.71 28.75
N LEU A 754 -15.09 -9.33 27.79
CA LEU A 754 -16.55 -9.45 27.78
C LEU A 754 -17.06 -10.31 28.95
N ILE A 755 -16.37 -11.42 29.23
CA ILE A 755 -16.65 -12.29 30.38
C ILE A 755 -16.43 -11.56 31.70
N LEU A 756 -15.36 -10.77 31.83
CA LEU A 756 -15.08 -9.97 33.03
C LEU A 756 -16.11 -8.85 33.24
N ILE A 757 -16.62 -8.25 32.17
CA ILE A 757 -17.72 -7.27 32.23
C ILE A 757 -19.02 -7.95 32.69
N ILE A 758 -19.35 -9.12 32.14
CA ILE A 758 -20.54 -9.91 32.53
C ILE A 758 -20.42 -10.39 33.99
N LEU A 759 -19.26 -10.92 34.40
CA LEU A 759 -18.99 -11.37 35.75
C LEU A 759 -18.98 -10.20 36.75
N GLY A 760 -18.45 -9.04 36.37
CA GLY A 760 -18.47 -7.81 37.18
C GLY A 760 -19.89 -7.29 37.39
N ALA A 761 -20.73 -7.31 36.35
CA ALA A 761 -22.14 -6.96 36.45
C ALA A 761 -22.93 -7.95 37.32
N ALA A 762 -22.67 -9.26 37.18
CA ALA A 762 -23.31 -10.32 37.97
C ALA A 762 -22.90 -10.29 39.45
N ALA A 763 -21.61 -10.14 39.74
CA ALA A 763 -21.07 -10.04 41.09
C ALA A 763 -21.65 -8.82 41.83
N MET A 764 -21.75 -7.66 41.17
CA MET A 764 -22.33 -6.47 41.79
C MET A 764 -23.84 -6.53 42.02
N GLN A 765 -24.60 -7.22 41.16
CA GLN A 765 -26.03 -7.51 41.46
C GLN A 765 -26.17 -8.40 42.69
N PHE A 766 -25.26 -9.36 42.87
CA PHE A 766 -25.22 -10.24 44.03
C PHE A 766 -24.86 -9.48 45.33
N PHE A 767 -23.82 -8.64 45.29
CA PHE A 767 -23.40 -7.82 46.45
C PHE A 767 -24.37 -6.65 46.75
N GLY A 768 -25.10 -6.14 45.75
CA GLY A 768 -26.16 -5.16 45.94
C GLY A 768 -27.34 -5.72 46.75
N LYS A 769 -27.71 -6.99 46.52
CA LYS A 769 -28.76 -7.70 47.28
C LYS A 769 -28.36 -7.95 48.74
N THR A 770 -27.10 -8.29 49.02
CA THR A 770 -26.62 -8.56 50.39
C THR A 770 -26.54 -7.29 51.24
N SER A 771 -26.13 -6.15 50.67
CA SER A 771 -26.12 -4.84 51.35
C SER A 771 -27.52 -4.33 51.75
N LEU A 772 -28.52 -4.54 50.88
CA LEU A 772 -29.93 -4.24 51.17
C LEU A 772 -30.50 -5.13 52.30
N ASN A 773 -30.12 -6.41 52.33
CA ASN A 773 -30.53 -7.34 53.39
C ASN A 773 -29.87 -7.01 54.74
N TYR A 774 -28.62 -6.53 54.74
CA TYR A 774 -27.95 -6.06 55.95
C TYR A 774 -28.61 -4.81 56.55
N LYS A 775 -28.95 -3.80 55.71
CA LYS A 775 -29.68 -2.59 56.16
C LYS A 775 -31.11 -2.88 56.61
N ARG A 776 -31.79 -3.87 56.01
CA ARG A 776 -33.11 -4.34 56.48
C ARG A 776 -33.02 -5.03 57.85
N ARG A 777 -31.97 -5.83 58.10
CA ARG A 777 -31.73 -6.44 59.43
C ARG A 777 -31.43 -5.40 60.50
N GLN A 778 -30.60 -4.39 60.23
CA GLN A 778 -30.34 -3.31 61.20
C GLN A 778 -31.57 -2.42 61.47
N ARG A 779 -32.42 -2.15 60.47
CA ARG A 779 -33.69 -1.42 60.69
C ARG A 779 -34.70 -2.23 61.50
N LYS A 780 -34.65 -3.57 61.43
CA LYS A 780 -35.51 -4.45 62.23
C LYS A 780 -35.04 -4.54 63.68
N GLN A 781 -33.71 -4.53 63.92
CA GLN A 781 -33.10 -4.47 65.26
C GLN A 781 -33.25 -3.12 65.98
N ARG A 782 -33.47 -2.02 65.25
CA ARG A 782 -33.76 -0.69 65.86
C ARG A 782 -35.25 -0.46 66.16
N ARG A 783 -36.12 -1.42 65.83
CA ARG A 783 -37.59 -1.35 66.04
C ARG A 783 -38.11 -2.38 67.05
N THR A 784 -37.22 -3.22 67.57
CA THR A 784 -37.37 -4.02 68.79
C THR A 784 -36.57 -3.34 69.87
#